data_AF-A0A1I7GMF6-F1
#
_entry.id   AF-A0A1I7GMF6-F1
#
_cell.length_a   1.000
_cell.length_b   1.000
_cell.length_c   1.000
_cell.angle_alpha   90.00
_cell.angle_beta   90.00
_cell.angle_gamma   90.00
#
_symmetry.space_group_name_H-M   'P 1'
#
loop_
_entity.id
_entity.type
_entity.pdbx_description
1 polymer ?
#
loop_
_entity_poly.entity_id
_entity_poly.type
_entity_poly.pdbx_seq_one_letter_code
_entity_poly.pdbx_strand_id
1 'polypeptide(L)'
;MPDTTDAALAPDAQPLISVLIPAYNHARFVRAALDSVLQQSWRNLELIVIDDASPDATWQVLQECTDPRVRLSRNESNLGSHGTLNAALQQARGEFIAILNSDDLFLPTRLAACHAALQASGADLVGTDMRLMDDDGALVQAHWWIDAFDALKRVWADTQDWPATLLAGNVFMTTSNFFFRRRWLEQVGGFQDLRYVLDYDWLLRGLGQGLRLAWIDAPLLQYRLHAANTISERPLRANLECAAMLRQHLPQVLGQTPVLRAQLVQLATQWARIERYLGEIAATQRHEALVAKEAELFPLIADRDRWIAERDGWIAERDGWIAERDGQIAARDLQIAEKDQQIALLTQALTERLQRPQPLAPAPSGAAVAASPGFAMPVPAARPDQAARAPAGRPQRLVDLAHLQDWLEPRLGRVRCVSFDVFDTLLARCIEPPDAVLERLAQLVADQLPAYSCAQVLAMRREAEHALRQEMLAQGLDHECHHDTLVQAWVTRLAGQRDVLLEAFIHTQERRLETLALAAKPGAVALLGWLRQQQVRVIAVSDMYLGHDHVYALLDACGLGAFIDQVYVSSEFGLGKYSGRLHSQVLALEGLQPAQVVHVGDNLVSDMRAPLRLGIEAVFLDEKAQRLRRRRQALSARMARLGGVWSGRHFFEAVAVRQSMLQRAGQAGEAFFHHYGRDVLGPAFAAFTLALTEKIAQQRPDKIFFLARDGYLFMRLYERWCALQPAPQQPWPQPVYVYASRRVVAMASIAEGLRHEQAIVALYNPKQQGLLSVLKTFGLAAADFEALARAHGFTDMAAPLADWNDARLKAFLADEQVQARIRPVGQAARAHLQAYFEQQGFFACERAALVDIGWNGTIQKFLHESFGQRPDYPEVHGWYLAFVAAMHGDFGMGERIEGLLLDARRGDAYERAPMDFEEIFEQAARAGEGTTLGYQAVEGRIVPLLKSDDSPDRHGELACNPLIAQLQAGVLEHLEDFHAVWSLTGYKAQQLKPYVQALLERAVVYPTPEEVAHIGQLVHTEDFGHDHTLDIAPPPVGWLDLLRPRQLYRRLRPLAWKFAAFAHFPSDLPAWLFRLVHLKKRQ
;
A
#
# COMPACT_ATOMS: atom_id res chain seq x y z
N MET A 1 45.84 -45.60 -6.35
CA MET A 1 47.04 -45.97 -5.58
C MET A 1 48.23 -46.03 -6.52
N PRO A 2 49.13 -45.06 -6.43
CA PRO A 2 50.55 -45.33 -6.35
C PRO A 2 51.08 -44.95 -4.96
N ASP A 3 51.96 -45.80 -4.44
CA ASP A 3 52.81 -45.58 -3.28
C ASP A 3 53.69 -44.34 -3.49
N THR A 4 53.54 -43.34 -2.63
CA THR A 4 54.63 -42.40 -2.30
C THR A 4 54.59 -42.15 -0.80
N THR A 5 55.51 -42.80 -0.10
CA THR A 5 55.99 -42.46 1.24
C THR A 5 56.34 -40.98 1.31
N ASP A 6 55.47 -40.18 1.94
CA ASP A 6 55.73 -38.77 2.20
C ASP A 6 56.65 -38.67 3.41
N ALA A 7 57.87 -38.17 3.19
CA ALA A 7 58.83 -37.88 4.24
C ALA A 7 58.22 -36.83 5.17
N ALA A 8 57.78 -37.24 6.36
CA ALA A 8 57.31 -36.32 7.38
C ALA A 8 58.41 -35.29 7.68
N LEU A 9 58.17 -34.02 7.33
CA LEU A 9 59.05 -32.91 7.70
C LEU A 9 59.25 -32.93 9.22
N ALA A 10 60.50 -32.80 9.68
CA ALA A 10 60.80 -32.59 11.08
C ALA A 10 60.00 -31.38 11.62
N PRO A 11 59.59 -31.36 12.91
CA PRO A 11 58.73 -30.30 13.46
C PRO A 11 59.24 -28.88 13.21
N ASP A 12 60.56 -28.68 13.20
CA ASP A 12 61.22 -27.39 12.98
C ASP A 12 61.21 -26.91 11.51
N ALA A 13 60.84 -27.79 10.56
CA ALA A 13 60.72 -27.48 9.13
C ALA A 13 59.26 -27.30 8.65
N GLN A 14 58.27 -27.54 9.53
CA GLN A 14 56.86 -27.32 9.23
C GLN A 14 56.52 -25.83 9.34
N PRO A 15 55.84 -25.19 8.37
CA PRO A 15 55.33 -23.83 8.57
C PRO A 15 54.31 -23.78 9.71
N LEU A 16 54.30 -22.66 10.43
CA LEU A 16 53.37 -22.45 11.55
C LEU A 16 51.93 -22.29 11.03
N ILE A 17 51.00 -23.05 11.61
CA ILE A 17 49.55 -22.94 11.37
C ILE A 17 48.89 -22.28 12.58
N SER A 18 48.18 -21.16 12.38
CA SER A 18 47.31 -20.59 13.41
C SER A 18 45.89 -21.15 13.26
N VAL A 19 45.37 -21.80 14.30
CA VAL A 19 43.97 -22.22 14.34
C VAL A 19 43.17 -21.26 15.21
N LEU A 20 42.04 -20.76 14.70
CA LEU A 20 41.21 -19.76 15.36
C LEU A 20 39.88 -20.38 15.80
N ILE A 21 39.52 -20.22 17.07
CA ILE A 21 38.23 -20.68 17.61
C ILE A 21 37.47 -19.49 18.23
N PRO A 22 36.39 -19.01 17.59
CA PRO A 22 35.43 -18.13 18.24
C PRO A 22 34.47 -18.96 19.11
N ALA A 23 34.34 -18.58 20.38
CA ALA A 23 33.50 -19.29 21.35
C ALA A 23 32.37 -18.42 21.88
N TYR A 24 31.13 -18.89 21.78
CA TYR A 24 29.99 -18.23 22.41
C TYR A 24 28.94 -19.28 22.82
N ASN A 25 28.66 -19.37 24.12
CA ASN A 25 27.59 -20.22 24.66
C ASN A 25 27.70 -21.72 24.28
N HIS A 26 28.93 -22.26 24.28
CA HIS A 26 29.25 -23.62 23.84
C HIS A 26 29.99 -24.43 24.91
N ALA A 27 29.66 -24.27 26.20
CA ALA A 27 30.33 -24.99 27.29
C ALA A 27 30.33 -26.51 27.10
N ARG A 28 29.27 -27.07 26.48
CA ARG A 28 29.16 -28.50 26.16
C ARG A 28 30.13 -28.99 25.09
N PHE A 29 30.56 -28.15 24.17
CA PHE A 29 31.25 -28.58 22.94
C PHE A 29 32.70 -28.13 22.86
N VAL A 30 33.00 -26.98 23.46
CA VAL A 30 34.28 -26.28 23.27
C VAL A 30 35.51 -27.12 23.65
N ARG A 31 35.40 -27.99 24.67
CA ARG A 31 36.48 -28.92 25.05
C ARG A 31 36.85 -29.85 23.89
N ALA A 32 35.86 -30.48 23.27
CA ALA A 32 36.10 -31.40 22.17
C ALA A 32 36.69 -30.68 20.95
N ALA A 33 36.23 -29.45 20.67
CA ALA A 33 36.80 -28.60 19.62
C ALA A 33 38.31 -28.33 19.86
N LEU A 34 38.70 -27.91 21.07
CA LEU A 34 40.11 -27.74 21.46
C LEU A 34 40.91 -29.02 21.23
N ASP A 35 40.44 -30.13 21.78
CA ASP A 35 41.14 -31.41 21.74
C ASP A 35 41.35 -31.89 20.29
N SER A 36 40.37 -31.67 19.42
CA SER A 36 40.46 -32.03 17.98
C SER A 36 41.58 -31.30 17.24
N VAL A 37 41.90 -30.07 17.65
CA VAL A 37 43.01 -29.28 17.10
C VAL A 37 44.34 -29.71 17.70
N LEU A 38 44.40 -29.90 19.03
CA LEU A 38 45.63 -30.27 19.73
C LEU A 38 46.12 -31.66 19.36
N GLN A 39 45.22 -32.54 18.92
CA GLN A 39 45.48 -33.91 18.45
C GLN A 39 45.79 -34.02 16.95
N GLN A 40 45.87 -32.91 16.22
CA GLN A 40 46.25 -32.94 14.79
C GLN A 40 47.63 -33.56 14.55
N SER A 41 47.79 -34.20 13.39
CA SER A 41 49.06 -34.76 12.95
C SER A 41 50.12 -33.68 12.66
N TRP A 42 49.69 -32.48 12.33
CA TRP A 42 50.54 -31.30 12.21
C TRP A 42 50.90 -30.76 13.59
N ARG A 43 52.21 -30.69 13.91
CA ARG A 43 52.66 -30.37 15.27
C ARG A 43 53.02 -28.90 15.46
N ASN A 44 53.51 -28.23 14.41
CA ASN A 44 53.84 -26.82 14.48
C ASN A 44 52.59 -25.93 14.28
N LEU A 45 51.81 -25.77 15.34
CA LEU A 45 50.60 -24.94 15.36
C LEU A 45 50.51 -24.08 16.61
N GLU A 46 49.79 -22.97 16.50
CA GLU A 46 49.25 -22.22 17.63
C GLU A 46 47.72 -22.24 17.57
N LEU A 47 47.06 -22.20 18.72
CA LEU A 47 45.60 -22.20 18.84
C LEU A 47 45.16 -20.92 19.55
N ILE A 48 44.42 -20.07 18.87
CA ILE A 48 43.90 -18.80 19.39
C ILE A 48 42.41 -18.97 19.63
N VAL A 49 41.99 -18.80 20.88
CA VAL A 49 40.59 -18.98 21.27
C VAL A 49 40.09 -17.73 21.96
N ILE A 50 38.98 -17.20 21.47
CA ILE A 50 38.37 -15.98 22.00
C ILE A 50 36.94 -16.30 22.43
N ASP A 51 36.67 -16.13 23.72
CA ASP A 51 35.31 -16.16 24.25
C ASP A 51 34.60 -14.82 24.00
N ASP A 52 33.47 -14.85 23.32
CA ASP A 52 32.70 -13.68 22.92
C ASP A 52 31.68 -13.27 24.00
N ALA A 53 32.18 -13.10 25.23
CA ALA A 53 31.41 -12.79 26.42
C ALA A 53 30.27 -13.81 26.67
N SER A 54 30.61 -15.11 26.71
CA SER A 54 29.60 -16.16 26.91
C SER A 54 28.87 -16.01 28.24
N PRO A 55 27.54 -16.20 28.27
CA PRO A 55 26.75 -16.18 29.51
C PRO A 55 26.77 -17.53 30.26
N ASP A 56 27.18 -18.61 29.61
CA ASP A 56 27.29 -19.95 30.20
C ASP A 56 28.72 -20.23 30.73
N ALA A 57 29.01 -21.51 31.01
CA ALA A 57 30.28 -21.95 31.54
C ALA A 57 31.43 -22.03 30.50
N THR A 58 31.25 -21.51 29.27
CA THR A 58 32.24 -21.66 28.17
C THR A 58 33.62 -21.13 28.58
N TRP A 59 33.67 -19.94 29.19
CA TRP A 59 34.93 -19.33 29.61
C TRP A 59 35.66 -20.19 30.66
N GLN A 60 34.92 -20.76 31.62
CA GLN A 60 35.49 -21.62 32.66
C GLN A 60 36.10 -22.89 32.04
N VAL A 61 35.39 -23.54 31.10
CA VAL A 61 35.87 -24.75 30.41
C VAL A 61 37.13 -24.44 29.58
N LEU A 62 37.20 -23.27 28.93
CA LEU A 62 38.38 -22.83 28.20
C LEU A 62 39.60 -22.68 29.12
N GLN A 63 39.42 -22.07 30.30
CA GLN A 63 40.50 -21.81 31.26
C GLN A 63 41.15 -23.08 31.83
N GLU A 64 40.46 -24.22 31.76
CA GLU A 64 41.03 -25.51 32.16
C GLU A 64 42.07 -26.06 31.16
N CYS A 65 42.24 -25.45 29.98
CA CYS A 65 43.24 -25.86 29.01
C CYS A 65 44.61 -25.24 29.32
N THR A 66 45.61 -26.07 29.60
CA THR A 66 46.98 -25.65 29.96
C THR A 66 48.01 -25.94 28.88
N ASP A 67 47.61 -26.34 27.67
CA ASP A 67 48.55 -26.63 26.58
C ASP A 67 49.26 -25.33 26.14
N PRO A 68 50.61 -25.30 26.09
CA PRO A 68 51.37 -24.08 25.82
C PRO A 68 51.16 -23.53 24.40
N ARG A 69 50.55 -24.29 23.50
CA ARG A 69 50.19 -23.83 22.15
C ARG A 69 48.92 -22.97 22.15
N VAL A 70 48.16 -22.94 23.25
CA VAL A 70 46.85 -22.29 23.35
C VAL A 70 46.97 -20.89 23.92
N ARG A 71 46.36 -19.92 23.23
CA ARG A 71 46.25 -18.52 23.63
C ARG A 71 44.77 -18.18 23.82
N LEU A 72 44.38 -17.96 25.07
CA LEU A 72 42.99 -17.66 25.44
C LEU A 72 42.80 -16.17 25.68
N SER A 73 41.70 -15.62 25.18
CA SER A 73 41.25 -14.26 25.52
C SER A 73 39.72 -14.19 25.56
N ARG A 74 39.18 -13.10 26.13
CA ARG A 74 37.74 -12.89 26.27
C ARG A 74 37.39 -11.45 25.89
N ASN A 75 36.33 -11.29 25.09
CA ASN A 75 35.79 -9.99 24.75
C ASN A 75 35.01 -9.39 25.92
N GLU A 76 34.99 -8.06 26.04
CA GLU A 76 34.24 -7.36 27.10
C GLU A 76 32.72 -7.47 26.91
N SER A 77 32.28 -7.60 25.66
CA SER A 77 30.88 -7.78 25.27
C SER A 77 30.79 -8.69 24.04
N ASN A 78 29.61 -9.21 23.76
CA ASN A 78 29.38 -10.05 22.58
C ASN A 78 29.50 -9.18 21.31
N LEU A 79 30.51 -9.47 20.49
CA LEU A 79 30.78 -8.78 19.23
C LEU A 79 30.19 -9.53 18.02
N GLY A 80 29.67 -10.74 18.24
CA GLY A 80 29.23 -11.64 17.18
C GLY A 80 30.40 -12.30 16.45
N SER A 81 30.11 -13.37 15.71
CA SER A 81 31.11 -14.23 15.09
C SER A 81 32.11 -13.48 14.21
N HIS A 82 31.67 -12.50 13.41
CA HIS A 82 32.56 -11.72 12.55
C HIS A 82 33.57 -10.90 13.36
N GLY A 83 33.14 -10.23 14.44
CA GLY A 83 33.97 -9.40 15.29
C GLY A 83 35.00 -10.22 16.05
N THR A 84 34.57 -11.34 16.64
CA THR A 84 35.45 -12.29 17.35
C THR A 84 36.48 -12.91 16.41
N LEU A 85 36.07 -13.34 15.22
CA LEU A 85 36.98 -13.88 14.21
C LEU A 85 38.01 -12.85 13.74
N ASN A 86 37.59 -11.60 13.50
CA ASN A 86 38.51 -10.53 13.12
C ASN A 86 39.54 -10.23 14.21
N ALA A 87 39.13 -10.24 15.49
CA ALA A 87 40.06 -10.11 16.61
C ALA A 87 41.04 -11.29 16.67
N ALA A 88 40.59 -12.52 16.39
CA ALA A 88 41.45 -13.69 16.34
C ALA A 88 42.43 -13.66 15.15
N LEU A 89 41.98 -13.21 13.98
CA LEU A 89 42.80 -13.06 12.78
C LEU A 89 43.97 -12.09 13.01
N GLN A 90 43.74 -10.99 13.74
CA GLN A 90 44.80 -10.03 14.10
C GLN A 90 45.86 -10.63 15.03
N GLN A 91 45.51 -11.64 15.82
CA GLN A 91 46.42 -12.30 16.76
C GLN A 91 47.25 -13.42 16.12
N ALA A 92 46.88 -13.88 14.92
CA ALA A 92 47.49 -15.01 14.22
C ALA A 92 48.90 -14.70 13.73
N ARG A 93 49.84 -15.63 13.94
CA ARG A 93 51.27 -15.54 13.57
C ARG A 93 51.69 -16.56 12.52
N GLY A 94 50.85 -17.55 12.25
CA GLY A 94 51.09 -18.62 11.27
C GLY A 94 51.07 -18.13 9.83
N GLU A 95 51.86 -18.79 8.99
CA GLU A 95 51.84 -18.59 7.54
C GLU A 95 50.52 -19.10 6.94
N PHE A 96 49.96 -20.13 7.55
CA PHE A 96 48.64 -20.67 7.24
C PHE A 96 47.70 -20.46 8.41
N ILE A 97 46.42 -20.29 8.10
CA ILE A 97 45.39 -20.03 9.08
C ILE A 97 44.23 -21.00 8.83
N ALA A 98 43.71 -21.59 9.91
CA ALA A 98 42.51 -22.39 9.92
C ALA A 98 41.50 -21.81 10.89
N ILE A 99 40.21 -21.93 10.59
CA ILE A 99 39.14 -21.55 11.52
C ILE A 99 38.39 -22.82 11.93
N LEU A 100 38.03 -22.92 13.20
CA LEU A 100 37.16 -23.98 13.73
C LEU A 100 36.13 -23.34 14.66
N ASN A 101 34.85 -23.49 14.35
CA ASN A 101 33.79 -23.08 15.27
C ASN A 101 33.82 -23.95 16.52
N SER A 102 33.47 -23.38 17.67
CA SER A 102 33.64 -23.98 19.01
C SER A 102 32.75 -25.22 19.28
N ASP A 103 31.88 -25.57 18.35
CA ASP A 103 30.97 -26.72 18.36
C ASP A 103 31.38 -27.84 17.39
N ASP A 104 32.27 -27.56 16.44
CA ASP A 104 32.71 -28.48 15.39
C ASP A 104 34.00 -29.24 15.77
N LEU A 105 34.40 -30.24 14.95
CA LEU A 105 35.64 -31.02 15.16
C LEU A 105 36.46 -31.19 13.88
N PHE A 106 37.78 -31.01 13.98
CA PHE A 106 38.71 -31.42 12.94
C PHE A 106 39.06 -32.91 13.05
N LEU A 107 39.13 -33.62 11.92
CA LEU A 107 39.69 -34.98 11.92
C LEU A 107 41.22 -34.94 11.99
N PRO A 108 41.90 -35.97 12.55
CA PRO A 108 43.31 -35.89 12.95
C PRO A 108 44.32 -35.47 11.87
N THR A 109 44.01 -35.71 10.60
CA THR A 109 44.93 -35.44 9.47
C THR A 109 44.56 -34.20 8.67
N ARG A 110 43.55 -33.43 9.10
CA ARG A 110 42.99 -32.31 8.33
C ARG A 110 44.04 -31.26 7.96
N LEU A 111 44.77 -30.74 8.95
CA LEU A 111 45.72 -29.64 8.72
C LEU A 111 46.83 -30.03 7.73
N ALA A 112 47.37 -31.25 7.87
CA ALA A 112 48.40 -31.76 6.96
C ALA A 112 47.87 -31.94 5.53
N ALA A 113 46.66 -32.47 5.37
CA ALA A 113 46.01 -32.65 4.07
C ALA A 113 45.70 -31.31 3.39
N CYS A 114 45.15 -30.34 4.12
CA CYS A 114 44.88 -29.00 3.59
C CYS A 114 46.16 -28.27 3.18
N HIS A 115 47.23 -28.36 3.99
CA HIS A 115 48.53 -27.80 3.63
C HIS A 115 49.05 -28.43 2.32
N ALA A 116 49.08 -29.76 2.22
CA ALA A 116 49.54 -30.46 1.02
C ALA A 116 48.73 -30.05 -0.23
N ALA A 117 47.41 -29.91 -0.11
CA ALA A 117 46.55 -29.48 -1.21
C ALA A 117 46.83 -28.04 -1.68
N LEU A 118 47.10 -27.10 -0.75
CA LEU A 118 47.48 -25.73 -1.11
C LEU A 118 48.86 -25.64 -1.76
N GLN A 119 49.78 -26.54 -1.41
CA GLN A 119 51.07 -26.63 -2.09
C GLN A 119 50.93 -27.21 -3.50
N ALA A 120 50.17 -28.28 -3.66
CA ALA A 120 50.00 -28.96 -4.95
C ALA A 120 49.21 -28.12 -5.97
N SER A 121 48.15 -27.44 -5.55
CA SER A 121 47.28 -26.64 -6.43
C SER A 121 47.77 -25.19 -6.61
N GLY A 122 48.59 -24.68 -5.69
CA GLY A 122 48.93 -23.27 -5.58
C GLY A 122 47.76 -22.37 -5.14
N ALA A 123 46.63 -22.96 -4.72
CA ALA A 123 45.47 -22.21 -4.24
C ALA A 123 45.79 -21.39 -2.98
N ASP A 124 44.87 -20.49 -2.66
CA ASP A 124 44.92 -19.56 -1.53
C ASP A 124 44.14 -20.05 -0.33
N LEU A 125 43.00 -20.69 -0.58
CA LEU A 125 42.11 -21.25 0.42
C LEU A 125 41.62 -22.62 -0.05
N VAL A 126 41.58 -23.58 0.86
CA VAL A 126 41.09 -24.94 0.63
C VAL A 126 40.03 -25.32 1.64
N GLY A 127 39.02 -26.04 1.15
CA GLY A 127 37.97 -26.67 1.95
C GLY A 127 37.97 -28.17 1.73
N THR A 128 37.24 -28.87 2.58
CA THR A 128 37.13 -30.33 2.49
C THR A 128 35.67 -30.74 2.58
N ASP A 129 35.41 -31.98 2.17
CA ASP A 129 34.16 -32.65 2.52
C ASP A 129 33.98 -32.71 4.04
N MET A 130 32.74 -32.88 4.50
CA MET A 130 32.41 -32.92 5.93
C MET A 130 31.36 -33.98 6.26
N ARG A 131 31.34 -34.40 7.53
CA ARG A 131 30.30 -35.25 8.11
C ARG A 131 29.46 -34.45 9.08
N LEU A 132 28.15 -34.65 9.05
CA LEU A 132 27.26 -34.05 10.04
C LEU A 132 27.25 -34.92 11.31
N MET A 133 27.30 -34.28 12.48
CA MET A 133 27.12 -34.93 13.78
C MET A 133 26.04 -34.22 14.59
N ASP A 134 25.37 -34.92 15.49
CA ASP A 134 24.33 -34.35 16.36
C ASP A 134 24.90 -33.73 17.66
N ASP A 135 24.03 -33.26 18.54
CA ASP A 135 24.35 -32.71 19.87
C ASP A 135 25.27 -33.63 20.70
N ASP A 136 25.16 -34.94 20.55
CA ASP A 136 25.89 -35.94 21.34
C ASP A 136 27.16 -36.43 20.62
N GLY A 137 27.44 -35.92 19.42
CA GLY A 137 28.61 -36.25 18.61
C GLY A 137 28.47 -37.53 17.80
N ALA A 138 27.27 -38.10 17.71
CA ALA A 138 27.01 -39.23 16.82
C ALA A 138 26.83 -38.74 15.38
N LEU A 139 27.30 -39.54 14.41
CA LEU A 139 27.19 -39.20 12.99
C LEU A 139 25.73 -39.25 12.51
N VAL A 140 25.27 -38.18 11.90
CA VAL A 140 23.94 -38.08 11.30
C VAL A 140 23.96 -38.81 9.95
N GLN A 141 23.11 -39.83 9.82
CA GLN A 141 23.02 -40.67 8.61
C GLN A 141 22.02 -40.16 7.58
N ALA A 142 21.01 -39.40 8.00
CA ALA A 142 19.96 -38.88 7.13
C ALA A 142 19.49 -37.51 7.61
N HIS A 143 19.68 -36.49 6.76
CA HIS A 143 19.21 -35.13 6.99
C HIS A 143 19.20 -34.40 5.64
N TRP A 144 18.21 -33.54 5.39
CA TRP A 144 18.08 -32.81 4.12
C TRP A 144 19.33 -31.98 3.76
N TRP A 145 20.10 -31.58 4.77
CA TRP A 145 21.33 -30.82 4.58
C TRP A 145 22.46 -31.67 3.98
N ILE A 146 22.45 -32.99 4.18
CA ILE A 146 23.36 -33.93 3.51
C ILE A 146 23.06 -33.91 2.00
N ASP A 147 21.78 -34.04 1.62
CA ASP A 147 21.37 -34.01 0.21
C ASP A 147 21.70 -32.67 -0.46
N ALA A 148 21.45 -31.56 0.24
CA ALA A 148 21.76 -30.21 -0.24
C ALA A 148 23.27 -30.01 -0.43
N PHE A 149 24.07 -30.48 0.51
CA PHE A 149 25.53 -30.38 0.44
C PHE A 149 26.10 -31.27 -0.69
N ASP A 150 25.59 -32.49 -0.85
CA ASP A 150 25.98 -33.38 -1.96
C ASP A 150 25.57 -32.82 -3.33
N ALA A 151 24.46 -32.08 -3.41
CA ALA A 151 24.08 -31.39 -4.64
C ALA A 151 25.07 -30.28 -5.01
N LEU A 152 25.57 -29.50 -4.04
CA LEU A 152 26.60 -28.48 -4.26
C LEU A 152 27.94 -29.09 -4.68
N LYS A 153 28.35 -30.19 -4.05
CA LYS A 153 29.56 -30.94 -4.44
C LYS A 153 29.47 -31.45 -5.87
N ARG A 154 28.29 -31.91 -6.32
CA ARG A 154 28.07 -32.33 -7.72
C ARG A 154 28.30 -31.20 -8.71
N VAL A 155 27.85 -29.98 -8.41
CA VAL A 155 28.13 -28.82 -9.27
C VAL A 155 29.63 -28.60 -9.42
N TRP A 156 30.39 -28.68 -8.34
CA TRP A 156 31.86 -28.61 -8.43
C TRP A 156 32.44 -29.76 -9.25
N ALA A 157 32.01 -31.00 -8.99
CA ALA A 157 32.49 -32.18 -9.72
C ALA A 157 32.24 -32.07 -11.25
N ASP A 158 31.10 -31.50 -11.63
CA ASP A 158 30.69 -31.36 -13.04
C ASP A 158 31.37 -30.17 -13.74
N THR A 159 31.51 -29.04 -13.04
CA THR A 159 31.94 -27.78 -13.66
C THR A 159 33.42 -27.47 -13.48
N GLN A 160 34.01 -27.89 -12.34
CA GLN A 160 35.32 -27.45 -11.87
C GLN A 160 35.49 -25.90 -11.94
N ASP A 161 34.40 -25.16 -11.81
CA ASP A 161 34.35 -23.71 -11.91
C ASP A 161 33.83 -23.08 -10.61
N TRP A 162 34.65 -22.25 -9.98
CA TRP A 162 34.35 -21.66 -8.67
C TRP A 162 33.21 -20.65 -8.72
N PRO A 163 33.16 -19.69 -9.67
CA PRO A 163 31.99 -18.89 -9.93
C PRO A 163 30.69 -19.69 -10.10
N ALA A 164 30.66 -20.72 -10.95
CA ALA A 164 29.46 -21.55 -11.13
C ALA A 164 29.08 -22.34 -9.86
N THR A 165 30.06 -22.89 -9.16
CA THR A 165 29.84 -23.66 -7.93
C THR A 165 29.26 -22.78 -6.83
N LEU A 166 29.84 -21.61 -6.60
CA LEU A 166 29.34 -20.68 -5.60
C LEU A 166 27.97 -20.12 -6.03
N LEU A 167 27.75 -19.80 -7.31
CA LEU A 167 26.42 -19.44 -7.80
C LEU A 167 25.33 -20.47 -7.46
N ALA A 168 25.66 -21.77 -7.44
CA ALA A 168 24.73 -22.80 -7.00
C ALA A 168 24.54 -22.82 -5.46
N GLY A 169 25.57 -22.44 -4.70
CA GLY A 169 25.53 -22.22 -3.25
C GLY A 169 26.92 -22.33 -2.60
N ASN A 170 27.03 -21.90 -1.33
CA ASN A 170 28.30 -21.94 -0.60
C ASN A 170 28.73 -23.37 -0.26
N VAL A 171 29.44 -24.06 -1.15
CA VAL A 171 29.92 -25.44 -0.91
C VAL A 171 30.85 -25.57 0.31
N PHE A 172 31.39 -24.49 0.87
CA PHE A 172 32.20 -24.57 2.09
C PHE A 172 31.35 -24.70 3.36
N MET A 173 30.10 -24.25 3.32
CA MET A 173 29.03 -24.33 4.35
C MET A 173 29.29 -23.66 5.71
N THR A 174 30.54 -23.54 6.12
CA THR A 174 30.93 -22.99 7.42
C THR A 174 32.35 -22.43 7.37
N THR A 175 32.62 -21.41 8.19
CA THR A 175 33.98 -20.92 8.46
C THR A 175 34.91 -22.02 8.97
N SER A 176 34.39 -23.06 9.65
CA SER A 176 35.18 -24.23 10.06
C SER A 176 35.86 -24.94 8.89
N ASN A 177 35.38 -24.71 7.66
CA ASN A 177 35.95 -25.31 6.48
C ASN A 177 37.10 -24.50 5.86
N PHE A 178 37.45 -23.34 6.41
CA PHE A 178 38.48 -22.48 5.86
C PHE A 178 39.87 -22.84 6.37
N PHE A 179 40.73 -23.25 5.44
CA PHE A 179 42.18 -23.32 5.61
C PHE A 179 42.85 -22.49 4.51
N PHE A 180 43.61 -21.45 4.86
CA PHE A 180 44.09 -20.48 3.89
C PHE A 180 45.49 -19.94 4.19
N ARG A 181 46.15 -19.44 3.15
CA ARG A 181 47.42 -18.71 3.26
C ARG A 181 47.16 -17.34 3.85
N ARG A 182 48.07 -16.84 4.68
CA ARG A 182 48.02 -15.48 5.25
C ARG A 182 47.75 -14.40 4.20
N ARG A 183 48.28 -14.54 2.99
CA ARG A 183 48.05 -13.60 1.88
C ARG A 183 46.57 -13.38 1.54
N TRP A 184 45.70 -14.37 1.78
CA TRP A 184 44.25 -14.19 1.63
C TRP A 184 43.73 -13.09 2.56
N LEU A 185 44.12 -13.13 3.84
CA LEU A 185 43.76 -12.10 4.82
C LEU A 185 44.35 -10.73 4.45
N GLU A 186 45.61 -10.71 4.02
CA GLU A 186 46.30 -9.46 3.64
C GLU A 186 45.64 -8.76 2.44
N GLN A 187 45.10 -9.55 1.50
CA GLN A 187 44.48 -9.04 0.28
C GLN A 187 42.96 -8.77 0.45
N VAL A 188 42.23 -9.68 1.11
CA VAL A 188 40.76 -9.58 1.25
C VAL A 188 40.33 -8.73 2.45
N GLY A 189 41.16 -8.66 3.49
CA GLY A 189 40.78 -8.10 4.79
C GLY A 189 39.92 -9.04 5.62
N GLY A 190 39.37 -8.56 6.73
CA GLY A 190 38.53 -9.35 7.64
C GLY A 190 37.12 -9.68 7.12
N PHE A 191 36.35 -10.37 7.95
CA PHE A 191 34.92 -10.65 7.76
C PHE A 191 34.09 -9.38 7.91
N GLN A 192 33.03 -9.24 7.10
CA GLN A 192 32.04 -8.16 7.22
C GLN A 192 31.07 -8.44 8.39
N ASP A 193 30.40 -7.40 8.88
CA ASP A 193 29.33 -7.50 9.87
C ASP A 193 28.06 -8.12 9.25
N LEU A 194 28.14 -9.44 9.02
CA LEU A 194 27.08 -10.29 8.49
C LEU A 194 26.84 -11.43 9.48
N ARG A 195 25.58 -11.76 9.74
CA ARG A 195 25.23 -12.76 10.77
C ARG A 195 25.18 -14.18 10.22
N TYR A 196 24.75 -14.35 8.97
CA TYR A 196 24.41 -15.65 8.40
C TYR A 196 25.35 -16.08 7.26
N VAL A 197 25.86 -15.13 6.48
CA VAL A 197 26.62 -15.42 5.24
C VAL A 197 28.00 -14.78 5.21
N LEU A 198 28.60 -14.54 6.39
CA LEU A 198 29.92 -13.91 6.52
C LEU A 198 31.04 -14.71 5.85
N ASP A 199 30.94 -16.04 5.89
CA ASP A 199 31.86 -16.97 5.23
C ASP A 199 31.73 -16.88 3.72
N TYR A 200 30.49 -16.83 3.24
CA TYR A 200 30.19 -16.80 1.83
C TYR A 200 30.58 -15.47 1.17
N ASP A 201 30.28 -14.34 1.82
CA ASP A 201 30.79 -13.01 1.46
C ASP A 201 32.31 -13.03 1.26
N TRP A 202 33.02 -13.63 2.22
CA TRP A 202 34.48 -13.63 2.23
C TRP A 202 35.07 -14.38 1.05
N LEU A 203 34.49 -15.54 0.69
CA LEU A 203 34.87 -16.32 -0.48
C LEU A 203 34.68 -15.52 -1.78
N LEU A 204 33.53 -14.86 -1.95
CA LEU A 204 33.25 -14.08 -3.16
C LEU A 204 34.16 -12.86 -3.29
N ARG A 205 34.47 -12.17 -2.19
CA ARG A 205 35.46 -11.09 -2.19
C ARG A 205 36.84 -11.58 -2.61
N GLY A 206 37.27 -12.74 -2.12
CA GLY A 206 38.54 -13.34 -2.53
C GLY A 206 38.61 -13.69 -4.02
N LEU A 207 37.58 -14.36 -4.54
CA LEU A 207 37.47 -14.64 -5.98
C LEU A 207 37.44 -13.37 -6.83
N GLY A 208 36.69 -12.35 -6.40
CA GLY A 208 36.63 -11.06 -7.08
C GLY A 208 37.98 -10.32 -7.13
N GLN A 209 38.92 -10.69 -6.26
CA GLN A 209 40.29 -10.20 -6.25
C GLN A 209 41.30 -11.15 -6.93
N GLY A 210 40.82 -12.22 -7.57
CA GLY A 210 41.65 -13.17 -8.32
C GLY A 210 42.35 -14.24 -7.47
N LEU A 211 41.97 -14.41 -6.21
CA LEU A 211 42.47 -15.50 -5.36
C LEU A 211 41.83 -16.83 -5.76
N ARG A 212 42.54 -17.94 -5.50
CA ARG A 212 42.18 -19.28 -5.98
C ARG A 212 41.71 -20.17 -4.84
N LEU A 213 40.67 -20.94 -5.11
CA LEU A 213 40.11 -21.92 -4.17
C LEU A 213 40.51 -23.35 -4.56
N ALA A 214 40.55 -24.25 -3.59
CA ALA A 214 40.73 -25.69 -3.78
C ALA A 214 39.73 -26.49 -2.93
N TRP A 215 39.47 -27.74 -3.34
CA TRP A 215 38.59 -28.67 -2.65
C TRP A 215 39.28 -30.02 -2.44
N ILE A 216 39.10 -30.61 -1.25
CA ILE A 216 39.50 -31.98 -0.95
C ILE A 216 38.24 -32.82 -0.76
N ASP A 217 38.03 -33.80 -1.63
CA ASP A 217 36.91 -34.74 -1.55
C ASP A 217 37.17 -35.86 -0.52
N ALA A 218 37.48 -35.46 0.71
CA ALA A 218 37.67 -36.35 1.85
C ALA A 218 37.03 -35.69 3.09
N PRO A 219 36.22 -36.44 3.87
CA PRO A 219 35.48 -35.89 4.99
C PRO A 219 36.40 -35.62 6.18
N LEU A 220 37.08 -34.46 6.18
CA LEU A 220 38.09 -34.09 7.18
C LEU A 220 37.57 -33.12 8.24
N LEU A 221 36.27 -32.80 8.24
CA LEU A 221 35.57 -31.96 9.19
C LEU A 221 34.32 -32.69 9.70
N GLN A 222 34.00 -32.54 10.99
CA GLN A 222 32.68 -32.88 11.52
C GLN A 222 31.95 -31.61 11.93
N TYR A 223 30.80 -31.37 11.33
CA TYR A 223 29.95 -30.20 11.56
C TYR A 223 28.79 -30.56 12.50
N ARG A 224 28.58 -29.79 13.57
CA ARG A 224 27.53 -30.09 14.55
C ARG A 224 26.18 -29.48 14.18
N LEU A 225 25.16 -30.34 14.14
CA LEU A 225 23.76 -29.94 14.09
C LEU A 225 23.18 -29.89 15.50
N HIS A 226 22.69 -28.71 15.89
CA HIS A 226 21.97 -28.50 17.14
C HIS A 226 20.92 -27.40 16.99
N ALA A 227 19.91 -27.40 17.87
CA ALA A 227 18.75 -26.49 17.77
C ALA A 227 19.10 -24.99 17.84
N ALA A 228 20.31 -24.65 18.29
CA ALA A 228 20.81 -23.29 18.43
C ALA A 228 21.75 -22.86 17.27
N ASN A 229 21.92 -23.65 16.20
CA ASN A 229 22.71 -23.23 15.04
C ASN A 229 22.12 -21.94 14.44
N THR A 230 23.00 -20.96 14.15
CA THR A 230 22.62 -19.64 13.64
C THR A 230 21.77 -19.68 12.37
N ILE A 231 22.05 -20.60 11.45
CA ILE A 231 21.35 -20.72 10.16
C ILE A 231 19.87 -21.12 10.31
N SER A 232 19.52 -21.78 11.41
CA SER A 232 18.16 -22.24 11.70
C SER A 232 17.32 -21.20 12.46
N GLU A 233 17.92 -20.11 12.95
CA GLU A 233 17.25 -19.11 13.78
C GLU A 233 16.17 -18.34 12.99
N ARG A 234 16.52 -17.82 11.80
CA ARG A 234 15.63 -16.98 10.97
C ARG A 234 15.88 -17.20 9.47
N PRO A 235 15.37 -18.29 8.89
CA PRO A 235 15.67 -18.68 7.49
C PRO A 235 15.42 -17.59 6.45
N LEU A 236 14.35 -16.80 6.62
CA LEU A 236 14.07 -15.69 5.69
C LEU A 236 15.12 -14.57 5.77
N ARG A 237 15.59 -14.23 6.98
CA ARG A 237 16.63 -13.19 7.12
C ARG A 237 17.95 -13.66 6.51
N ALA A 238 18.30 -14.93 6.71
CA ALA A 238 19.47 -15.53 6.08
C ALA A 238 19.38 -15.47 4.54
N ASN A 239 18.23 -15.81 3.95
CA ASN A 239 18.02 -15.72 2.50
C ASN A 239 18.12 -14.29 1.97
N LEU A 240 17.58 -13.29 2.69
CA LEU A 240 17.67 -11.89 2.31
C LEU A 240 19.11 -11.35 2.40
N GLU A 241 19.84 -11.72 3.45
CA GLU A 241 21.26 -11.37 3.61
C GLU A 241 22.11 -12.01 2.50
N CYS A 242 21.84 -13.28 2.15
CA CYS A 242 22.48 -14.00 1.05
C CYS A 242 22.23 -13.33 -0.31
N ALA A 243 20.97 -12.97 -0.62
CA ALA A 243 20.64 -12.28 -1.87
C ALA A 243 21.30 -10.90 -1.97
N ALA A 244 21.32 -10.14 -0.86
CA ALA A 244 21.97 -8.84 -0.80
C ALA A 244 23.49 -8.94 -1.03
N MET A 245 24.13 -9.94 -0.42
CA MET A 245 25.56 -10.25 -0.57
C MET A 245 25.90 -10.68 -2.01
N LEU A 246 25.15 -11.63 -2.59
CA LEU A 246 25.35 -12.08 -3.97
C LEU A 246 25.25 -10.91 -4.95
N ARG A 247 24.23 -10.07 -4.82
CA ARG A 247 24.07 -8.86 -5.63
C ARG A 247 25.29 -7.95 -5.60
N GLN A 248 25.91 -7.78 -4.43
CA GLN A 248 27.07 -6.91 -4.25
C GLN A 248 28.31 -7.46 -4.95
N HIS A 249 28.55 -8.77 -4.89
CA HIS A 249 29.80 -9.37 -5.34
C HIS A 249 29.73 -10.01 -6.74
N LEU A 250 28.56 -10.42 -7.20
CA LEU A 250 28.38 -11.09 -8.50
C LEU A 250 28.94 -10.31 -9.70
N PRO A 251 28.77 -8.97 -9.83
CA PRO A 251 29.33 -8.23 -10.96
C PRO A 251 30.86 -8.25 -10.99
N GLN A 252 31.52 -8.35 -9.83
CA GLN A 252 32.97 -8.47 -9.74
C GLN A 252 33.44 -9.88 -10.09
N VAL A 253 32.71 -10.90 -9.64
CA VAL A 253 33.02 -12.32 -9.87
C VAL A 253 32.74 -12.77 -11.32
N LEU A 254 31.69 -12.25 -11.96
CA LEU A 254 31.25 -12.67 -13.30
C LEU A 254 31.68 -11.72 -14.45
N GLY A 255 32.09 -10.49 -14.12
CA GLY A 255 32.37 -9.46 -15.12
C GLY A 255 33.78 -9.55 -15.72
N GLN A 256 33.90 -10.11 -16.92
CA GLN A 256 35.17 -10.20 -17.66
C GLN A 256 35.58 -8.90 -18.39
N THR A 257 34.64 -7.97 -18.59
CA THR A 257 34.88 -6.64 -19.20
C THR A 257 34.11 -5.53 -18.46
N PRO A 258 34.56 -4.26 -18.50
CA PRO A 258 33.89 -3.15 -17.82
C PRO A 258 32.42 -2.93 -18.25
N VAL A 259 32.10 -3.21 -19.52
CA VAL A 259 30.75 -3.04 -20.07
C VAL A 259 29.78 -4.10 -19.52
N LEU A 260 30.20 -5.37 -19.51
CA LEU A 260 29.39 -6.47 -18.97
C LEU A 260 29.19 -6.29 -17.45
N ARG A 261 30.22 -5.81 -16.74
CA ARG A 261 30.15 -5.49 -15.32
C ARG A 261 29.10 -4.41 -15.02
N ALA A 262 29.05 -3.33 -15.81
CA ALA A 262 28.06 -2.26 -15.63
C ALA A 262 26.61 -2.76 -15.86
N GLN A 263 26.40 -3.60 -16.88
CA GLN A 263 25.10 -4.20 -17.17
C GLN A 263 24.64 -5.15 -16.06
N LEU A 264 25.56 -5.97 -15.51
CA LEU A 264 25.28 -6.84 -14.38
C LEU A 264 24.95 -6.04 -13.12
N VAL A 265 25.64 -4.95 -12.82
CA VAL A 265 25.31 -4.03 -11.70
C VAL A 265 23.89 -3.47 -11.85
N GLN A 266 23.53 -3.06 -13.07
CA GLN A 266 22.19 -2.54 -13.35
C GLN A 266 21.10 -3.61 -13.14
N LEU A 267 21.32 -4.83 -13.65
CA LEU A 267 20.43 -5.97 -13.45
C LEU A 267 20.29 -6.33 -11.96
N ALA A 268 21.40 -6.35 -11.22
CA ALA A 268 21.42 -6.62 -9.79
C ALA A 268 20.61 -5.56 -9.00
N THR A 269 20.68 -4.30 -9.42
CA THR A 269 19.90 -3.20 -8.82
C THR A 269 18.41 -3.34 -9.11
N GLN A 270 18.05 -3.73 -10.33
CA GLN A 270 16.66 -4.03 -10.69
C GLN A 270 16.10 -5.22 -9.89
N TRP A 271 16.89 -6.28 -9.74
CA TRP A 271 16.52 -7.47 -9.00
C TRP A 271 16.29 -7.18 -7.51
N ALA A 272 17.16 -6.40 -6.86
CA ALA A 272 16.95 -5.93 -5.48
C ALA A 272 15.63 -5.17 -5.29
N ARG A 273 15.22 -4.41 -6.31
CA ARG A 273 13.95 -3.69 -6.28
C ARG A 273 12.78 -4.68 -6.29
N ILE A 274 12.85 -5.71 -7.13
CA ILE A 274 11.85 -6.78 -7.24
C ILE A 274 11.79 -7.62 -5.94
N GLU A 275 12.93 -8.01 -5.38
CA GLU A 275 12.97 -8.78 -4.13
C GLU A 275 12.44 -8.00 -2.93
N ARG A 276 12.74 -6.70 -2.84
CA ARG A 276 12.11 -5.83 -1.85
C ARG A 276 10.59 -5.86 -2.00
N TYR A 277 10.09 -5.75 -3.23
CA TYR A 277 8.65 -5.84 -3.50
C TYR A 277 8.07 -7.21 -3.14
N LEU A 278 8.73 -8.31 -3.47
CA LEU A 278 8.28 -9.66 -3.13
C LEU A 278 8.32 -9.90 -1.61
N GLY A 279 9.31 -9.37 -0.90
CA GLY A 279 9.41 -9.42 0.55
C GLY A 279 8.29 -8.63 1.24
N GLU A 280 7.98 -7.45 0.72
CA GLU A 280 6.85 -6.63 1.18
C GLU A 280 5.51 -7.31 0.89
N ILE A 281 5.32 -7.88 -0.32
CA ILE A 281 4.13 -8.67 -0.68
C ILE A 281 4.00 -9.89 0.23
N ALA A 282 5.06 -10.66 0.46
CA ALA A 282 5.04 -11.84 1.32
C ALA A 282 4.85 -11.49 2.81
N ALA A 283 5.31 -10.31 3.24
CA ALA A 283 5.03 -9.79 4.58
C ALA A 283 3.55 -9.39 4.70
N THR A 284 2.99 -8.75 3.67
CA THR A 284 1.57 -8.42 3.58
C THR A 284 0.70 -9.67 3.54
N GLN A 285 1.02 -10.66 2.71
CA GLN A 285 0.29 -11.93 2.63
C GLN A 285 0.40 -12.72 3.93
N ARG A 286 1.57 -12.75 4.60
CA ARG A 286 1.69 -13.33 5.94
C ARG A 286 0.89 -12.55 6.97
N HIS A 287 0.85 -11.23 6.87
CA HIS A 287 0.02 -10.40 7.73
C HIS A 287 -1.47 -10.71 7.50
N GLU A 288 -1.93 -10.78 6.26
CA GLU A 288 -3.30 -11.15 5.88
C GLU A 288 -3.65 -12.58 6.32
N ALA A 289 -2.74 -13.53 6.15
CA ALA A 289 -2.90 -14.90 6.62
C ALA A 289 -2.88 -15.02 8.15
N LEU A 290 -2.05 -14.23 8.85
CA LEU A 290 -2.07 -14.13 10.31
C LEU A 290 -3.37 -13.49 10.79
N VAL A 291 -3.86 -12.45 10.11
CA VAL A 291 -5.14 -11.79 10.41
C VAL A 291 -6.31 -12.74 10.17
N ALA A 292 -6.28 -13.54 9.11
CA ALA A 292 -7.27 -14.58 8.83
C ALA A 292 -7.24 -15.71 9.87
N LYS A 293 -6.04 -16.20 10.22
CA LYS A 293 -5.85 -17.24 11.26
C LYS A 293 -6.18 -16.73 12.67
N GLU A 294 -5.98 -15.44 12.91
CA GLU A 294 -6.42 -14.76 14.13
C GLU A 294 -7.95 -14.63 14.17
N ALA A 295 -8.64 -14.49 13.04
CA ALA A 295 -10.10 -14.54 13.00
C ALA A 295 -10.66 -15.94 13.36
N GLU A 296 -9.94 -17.02 13.04
CA GLU A 296 -10.27 -18.39 13.45
C GLU A 296 -9.97 -18.67 14.94
N LEU A 297 -8.93 -18.06 15.52
CA LEU A 297 -8.50 -18.27 16.90
C LEU A 297 -9.28 -17.44 17.94
N PHE A 298 -9.95 -16.37 17.51
CA PHE A 298 -10.65 -15.44 18.40
C PHE A 298 -11.79 -16.04 19.24
N PRO A 299 -12.61 -16.98 18.74
CA PRO A 299 -13.60 -17.66 19.58
C PRO A 299 -12.97 -18.40 20.76
N LEU A 300 -11.80 -19.01 20.56
CA LEU A 300 -11.07 -19.77 21.58
C LEU A 300 -10.41 -18.86 22.63
N ILE A 301 -9.94 -17.68 22.21
CA ILE A 301 -9.39 -16.67 23.12
C ILE A 301 -10.51 -16.02 23.95
N ALA A 302 -11.66 -15.74 23.31
CA ALA A 302 -12.84 -15.22 24.01
C ALA A 302 -13.35 -16.20 25.08
N ASP A 303 -13.35 -17.50 24.80
CA ASP A 303 -13.73 -18.51 25.80
C ASP A 303 -12.73 -18.64 26.94
N ARG A 304 -11.42 -18.53 26.66
CA ARG A 304 -10.39 -18.49 27.70
C ARG A 304 -10.53 -17.25 28.59
N ASP A 305 -10.74 -16.08 28.00
CA ASP A 305 -10.83 -14.83 28.74
C ASP A 305 -12.14 -14.77 29.57
N ARG A 306 -13.22 -15.39 29.08
CA ARG A 306 -14.45 -15.64 29.84
C ARG A 306 -14.18 -16.49 31.08
N TRP A 307 -13.43 -17.60 30.93
CA TRP A 307 -13.05 -18.49 32.03
C TRP A 307 -12.15 -17.81 33.06
N ILE A 308 -11.21 -16.96 32.63
CA ILE A 308 -10.35 -16.17 33.54
C ILE A 308 -11.19 -15.17 34.33
N ALA A 309 -12.13 -14.47 33.69
CA ALA A 309 -13.00 -13.51 34.36
C ALA A 309 -13.92 -14.18 35.41
N GLU A 310 -14.45 -15.37 35.11
CA GLU A 310 -15.21 -16.17 36.07
C GLU A 310 -14.35 -16.57 37.27
N ARG A 311 -13.13 -17.08 37.02
CA ARG A 311 -12.20 -17.49 38.08
C ARG A 311 -11.79 -16.32 38.98
N ASP A 312 -11.46 -15.17 38.40
CA ASP A 312 -11.05 -13.99 39.17
C ASP A 312 -12.24 -13.40 39.97
N GLY A 313 -13.47 -13.57 39.49
CA GLY A 313 -14.70 -13.30 40.24
C GLY A 313 -14.82 -14.17 41.50
N TRP A 314 -14.55 -15.47 41.39
CA TRP A 314 -14.54 -16.40 42.53
C TRP A 314 -13.45 -16.05 43.56
N ILE A 315 -12.28 -15.60 43.11
CA ILE A 315 -11.19 -15.18 44.00
C ILE A 315 -11.60 -13.93 44.79
N ALA A 316 -12.15 -12.92 44.12
CA ALA A 316 -12.59 -11.69 44.77
C ALA A 316 -13.70 -11.92 45.80
N GLU A 317 -14.64 -12.83 45.50
CA GLU A 317 -15.68 -13.23 46.44
C GLU A 317 -15.07 -13.90 47.68
N ARG A 318 -14.11 -14.81 47.49
CA ARG A 318 -13.41 -15.50 48.58
C ARG A 318 -12.58 -14.54 49.46
N ASP A 319 -11.91 -13.56 48.85
CA ASP A 319 -11.13 -12.56 49.58
C ASP A 319 -12.03 -11.61 50.39
N GLY A 320 -13.23 -11.30 49.89
CA GLY A 320 -14.25 -10.58 50.65
C GLY A 320 -14.71 -11.34 51.90
N TRP A 321 -14.93 -12.65 51.78
CA TRP A 321 -15.26 -13.52 52.92
C TRP A 321 -14.13 -13.60 53.96
N ILE A 322 -12.87 -13.56 53.53
CA ILE A 322 -11.70 -13.55 54.43
C ILE A 322 -11.64 -12.22 55.19
N ALA A 323 -11.77 -11.09 54.51
CA ALA A 323 -11.72 -9.77 55.13
C ALA A 323 -12.85 -9.56 56.17
N GLU A 324 -14.06 -10.05 55.88
CA GLU A 324 -15.17 -10.01 56.84
C GLU A 324 -14.86 -10.86 58.10
N ARG A 325 -14.27 -12.04 57.92
CA ARG A 325 -13.85 -12.92 59.03
C ARG A 325 -12.76 -12.30 59.88
N ASP A 326 -11.75 -11.68 59.27
CA ASP A 326 -10.66 -11.01 59.96
C ASP A 326 -11.18 -9.81 60.78
N GLY A 327 -12.15 -9.07 60.26
CA GLY A 327 -12.85 -8.02 61.00
C GLY A 327 -13.61 -8.55 62.23
N GLN A 328 -14.28 -9.70 62.10
CA GLN A 328 -14.97 -10.35 63.23
C GLN A 328 -13.99 -10.89 64.29
N ILE A 329 -12.81 -11.36 63.88
CA ILE A 329 -11.74 -11.80 64.79
C ILE A 329 -11.17 -10.60 65.56
N ALA A 330 -10.82 -9.52 64.87
CA ALA A 330 -10.30 -8.30 65.50
C ALA A 330 -11.29 -7.69 66.52
N ALA A 331 -12.58 -7.70 66.20
CA ALA A 331 -13.63 -7.24 67.12
C ALA A 331 -13.74 -8.13 68.38
N ARG A 332 -13.57 -9.45 68.23
CA ARG A 332 -13.55 -10.40 69.36
C ARG A 332 -12.30 -10.23 70.22
N ASP A 333 -11.13 -10.03 69.61
CA ASP A 333 -9.87 -9.83 70.33
C ASP A 333 -9.92 -8.56 71.20
N LEU A 334 -10.54 -7.50 70.70
CA LEU A 334 -10.77 -6.27 71.47
C LEU A 334 -11.68 -6.51 72.69
N GLN A 335 -12.76 -7.28 72.52
CA GLN A 335 -13.65 -7.65 73.63
C GLN A 335 -12.96 -8.54 74.67
N ILE A 336 -12.06 -9.43 74.23
CA ILE A 336 -11.26 -10.27 75.14
C ILE A 336 -10.30 -9.39 75.94
N ALA A 337 -9.59 -8.48 75.29
CA ALA A 337 -8.66 -7.55 75.95
C ALA A 337 -9.35 -6.65 76.99
N GLU A 338 -10.54 -6.13 76.68
CA GLU A 338 -11.35 -5.36 77.64
C GLU A 338 -11.78 -6.20 78.85
N LYS A 339 -12.17 -7.46 78.63
CA LYS A 339 -12.53 -8.38 79.72
C LYS A 339 -11.34 -8.77 80.56
N ASP A 340 -10.18 -9.01 79.98
CA ASP A 340 -8.95 -9.33 80.71
C ASP A 340 -8.51 -8.14 81.58
N GLN A 341 -8.66 -6.92 81.09
CA GLN A 341 -8.40 -5.71 81.88
C GLN A 341 -9.39 -5.58 83.06
N GLN A 342 -10.67 -5.88 82.85
CA GLN A 342 -11.66 -5.91 83.94
C GLN A 342 -11.34 -6.99 84.97
N ILE A 343 -10.93 -8.18 84.54
CA ILE A 343 -10.52 -9.27 85.42
C ILE A 343 -9.28 -8.85 86.23
N ALA A 344 -8.29 -8.22 85.61
CA ALA A 344 -7.09 -7.73 86.29
C ALA A 344 -7.43 -6.69 87.37
N LEU A 345 -8.30 -5.71 87.03
CA LEU A 345 -8.76 -4.69 87.97
C LEU A 345 -9.57 -5.28 89.14
N LEU A 346 -10.46 -6.24 88.87
CA LEU A 346 -11.22 -6.94 89.90
C LEU A 346 -10.33 -7.80 90.80
N THR A 347 -9.32 -8.45 90.22
CA THR A 347 -8.35 -9.27 90.97
C THR A 347 -7.47 -8.40 91.86
N GLN A 348 -7.02 -7.24 91.36
CA GLN A 348 -6.28 -6.25 92.15
C GLN A 348 -7.15 -5.67 93.28
N ALA A 349 -8.38 -5.28 92.99
CA ALA A 349 -9.32 -4.77 93.99
C ALA A 349 -9.66 -5.83 95.06
N LEU A 350 -9.78 -7.11 94.69
CA LEU A 350 -10.01 -8.21 95.64
C LEU A 350 -8.78 -8.41 96.55
N THR A 351 -7.58 -8.33 95.98
CA THR A 351 -6.30 -8.48 96.69
C THR A 351 -6.07 -7.32 97.67
N GLU A 352 -6.36 -6.08 97.26
CA GLU A 352 -6.29 -4.90 98.10
C GLU A 352 -7.33 -4.91 99.23
N ARG A 353 -8.51 -5.50 98.99
CA ARG A 353 -9.59 -5.61 99.97
C ARG A 353 -9.38 -6.73 100.99
N LEU A 354 -8.58 -7.75 100.65
CA LEU A 354 -8.16 -8.83 101.55
C LEU A 354 -6.99 -8.43 102.48
N GLN A 355 -6.28 -7.33 102.19
CA GLN A 355 -5.04 -6.94 102.89
C GLN A 355 -5.16 -5.78 103.89
N ARG A 356 -6.36 -5.21 104.14
CA ARG A 356 -6.52 -4.12 105.14
C ARG A 356 -7.27 -4.55 106.40
N PRO A 357 -6.71 -4.32 107.61
CA PRO A 357 -7.46 -4.39 108.87
C PRO A 357 -8.43 -3.20 109.00
N GLN A 358 -9.65 -3.44 109.48
CA GLN A 358 -10.60 -2.38 109.85
C GLN A 358 -10.05 -1.53 111.01
N PRO A 359 -10.26 -0.20 111.01
CA PRO A 359 -11.26 0.36 111.95
C PRO A 359 -12.03 1.63 111.51
N LEU A 360 -13.23 1.73 112.10
CA LEU A 360 -14.15 2.85 112.48
C LEU A 360 -14.16 4.24 111.79
N ALA A 361 -15.39 4.69 111.52
CA ALA A 361 -15.90 6.01 111.07
C ALA A 361 -15.73 7.13 112.15
N PRO A 362 -15.92 8.47 111.90
CA PRO A 362 -16.99 9.12 111.09
C PRO A 362 -16.61 10.41 110.25
N ALA A 363 -17.64 11.00 109.64
CA ALA A 363 -17.75 12.06 108.60
C ALA A 363 -17.59 13.55 109.06
N PRO A 364 -17.96 14.64 108.32
CA PRO A 364 -18.12 14.94 106.86
C PRO A 364 -17.51 16.32 106.40
N SER A 365 -17.82 16.75 105.15
CA SER A 365 -17.73 18.11 104.52
C SER A 365 -16.44 18.42 103.75
N GLY A 366 -16.38 19.16 102.64
CA GLY A 366 -17.36 19.86 101.80
C GLY A 366 -16.58 20.65 100.72
N ALA A 367 -17.10 20.65 99.49
CA ALA A 367 -16.98 21.62 98.38
C ALA A 367 -15.63 22.31 98.00
N ALA A 368 -15.35 22.32 96.67
CA ALA A 368 -15.25 23.51 95.78
C ALA A 368 -13.92 23.79 95.02
N VAL A 369 -14.07 24.04 93.69
CA VAL A 369 -13.40 25.08 92.84
C VAL A 369 -11.94 24.76 92.40
N ALA A 370 -11.36 25.08 91.23
CA ALA A 370 -11.55 26.04 90.11
C ALA A 370 -10.85 25.47 88.84
N ALA A 371 -11.30 25.68 87.59
CA ALA A 371 -11.09 26.83 86.68
C ALA A 371 -9.76 26.86 85.86
N SER A 372 -9.97 26.89 84.52
CA SER A 372 -9.23 27.21 83.27
C SER A 372 -8.06 28.24 83.31
N PRO A 373 -7.48 28.79 82.19
CA PRO A 373 -7.58 28.55 80.71
C PRO A 373 -6.21 28.68 79.95
N GLY A 374 -6.21 28.66 78.59
CA GLY A 374 -5.10 29.20 77.78
C GLY A 374 -5.26 29.08 76.24
N PHE A 375 -5.10 30.21 75.52
CA PHE A 375 -5.44 30.49 74.11
C PHE A 375 -4.21 30.42 73.15
N ALA A 376 -4.40 30.10 71.86
CA ALA A 376 -3.59 30.63 70.72
C ALA A 376 -4.28 30.39 69.35
N MET A 377 -4.14 31.36 68.44
CA MET A 377 -4.76 31.50 67.09
C MET A 377 -3.74 31.24 65.93
N PRO A 378 -4.14 31.20 64.63
CA PRO A 378 -3.70 30.24 63.59
C PRO A 378 -2.75 30.82 62.51
N VAL A 379 -2.36 29.97 61.51
CA VAL A 379 -2.00 30.20 60.06
C VAL A 379 -1.22 28.94 59.54
N PRO A 380 -1.12 28.55 58.23
CA PRO A 380 -1.75 28.96 56.96
C PRO A 380 -2.51 27.82 56.21
N ALA A 381 -3.19 28.18 55.11
CA ALA A 381 -3.92 27.30 54.18
C ALA A 381 -3.06 26.20 53.52
N ALA A 382 -3.68 25.02 53.38
CA ALA A 382 -3.11 23.81 52.82
C ALA A 382 -3.05 23.81 51.27
N ARG A 383 -2.05 23.09 50.75
CA ARG A 383 -1.88 22.73 49.33
C ARG A 383 -3.09 21.93 48.81
N PRO A 384 -3.47 22.05 47.52
CA PRO A 384 -4.50 21.20 46.93
C PRO A 384 -3.90 19.85 46.55
N ASP A 385 -3.68 18.99 47.55
CA ASP A 385 -3.32 17.58 47.34
C ASP A 385 -4.04 16.74 48.39
N GLN A 386 -5.36 16.60 48.22
CA GLN A 386 -6.19 15.60 48.89
C GLN A 386 -7.59 15.58 48.26
N ALA A 387 -7.67 15.22 46.97
CA ALA A 387 -8.88 14.58 46.48
C ALA A 387 -8.81 13.11 46.89
N ALA A 388 -9.80 12.65 47.66
CA ALA A 388 -9.96 11.25 48.01
C ALA A 388 -9.92 10.39 46.74
N ARG A 389 -9.02 9.39 46.69
CA ARG A 389 -9.01 8.39 45.61
C ARG A 389 -10.30 7.57 45.70
N ALA A 390 -11.27 7.87 44.84
CA ALA A 390 -12.42 7.01 44.60
C ALA A 390 -11.92 5.64 44.08
N PRO A 391 -12.59 4.52 44.41
CA PRO A 391 -12.24 3.21 43.86
C PRO A 391 -12.34 3.27 42.34
N ALA A 392 -11.23 2.96 41.64
CA ALA A 392 -11.18 3.00 40.19
C ALA A 392 -12.23 2.04 39.62
N GLY A 393 -13.19 2.58 38.84
CA GLY A 393 -14.17 1.77 38.12
C GLY A 393 -13.47 0.74 37.23
N ARG A 394 -14.08 -0.45 37.04
CA ARG A 394 -13.53 -1.48 36.16
C ARG A 394 -13.55 -0.98 34.71
N PRO A 395 -12.42 -0.99 33.98
CA PRO A 395 -12.37 -0.58 32.58
C PRO A 395 -13.32 -1.44 31.73
N GLN A 396 -14.12 -0.80 30.89
CA GLN A 396 -15.06 -1.47 29.99
C GLN A 396 -14.56 -1.36 28.57
N ARG A 397 -14.53 -2.49 27.86
CA ARG A 397 -14.13 -2.57 26.46
C ARG A 397 -15.28 -3.12 25.64
N LEU A 398 -15.73 -2.37 24.64
CA LEU A 398 -16.81 -2.76 23.74
C LEU A 398 -16.30 -2.74 22.30
N VAL A 399 -16.97 -3.48 21.42
CA VAL A 399 -16.47 -3.76 20.06
C VAL A 399 -17.15 -2.96 18.96
N ASP A 400 -18.27 -2.27 19.25
CA ASP A 400 -18.97 -1.37 18.34
C ASP A 400 -20.01 -0.50 19.09
N LEU A 401 -20.69 0.39 18.37
CA LEU A 401 -21.71 1.30 18.90
C LEU A 401 -23.04 0.61 19.25
N ALA A 402 -23.34 -0.57 18.68
CA ALA A 402 -24.56 -1.31 19.01
C ALA A 402 -24.45 -1.95 20.39
N HIS A 403 -23.32 -2.62 20.67
CA HIS A 403 -23.03 -3.16 22.00
C HIS A 403 -22.92 -2.06 23.06
N LEU A 404 -22.49 -0.85 22.67
CA LEU A 404 -22.53 0.31 23.55
C LEU A 404 -23.95 0.69 23.96
N GLN A 405 -24.91 0.65 23.03
CA GLN A 405 -26.31 0.89 23.34
C GLN A 405 -26.83 -0.13 24.38
N ASP A 406 -26.62 -1.43 24.12
CA ASP A 406 -27.04 -2.52 25.01
C ASP A 406 -26.40 -2.40 26.41
N TRP A 407 -25.15 -1.96 26.47
CA TRP A 407 -24.45 -1.73 27.72
C TRP A 407 -24.95 -0.49 28.46
N LEU A 408 -25.34 0.57 27.74
CA LEU A 408 -25.85 1.82 28.33
C LEU A 408 -27.28 1.68 28.85
N GLU A 409 -28.14 0.91 28.20
CA GLU A 409 -29.56 0.77 28.52
C GLU A 409 -29.86 0.52 30.02
N PRO A 410 -29.24 -0.48 30.70
CA PRO A 410 -29.49 -0.72 32.13
C PRO A 410 -28.95 0.39 33.06
N ARG A 411 -28.17 1.35 32.55
CA ARG A 411 -27.51 2.40 33.32
C ARG A 411 -28.21 3.76 33.22
N LEU A 412 -29.19 3.91 32.32
CA LEU A 412 -29.88 5.17 32.07
C LEU A 412 -30.54 5.77 33.33
N GLY A 413 -30.95 4.93 34.30
CA GLY A 413 -31.54 5.40 35.56
C GLY A 413 -30.60 6.21 36.47
N ARG A 414 -29.27 6.15 36.25
CA ARG A 414 -28.25 6.89 37.03
C ARG A 414 -27.38 7.83 36.19
N VAL A 415 -27.29 7.61 34.89
CA VAL A 415 -26.49 8.42 33.96
C VAL A 415 -27.32 9.63 33.52
N ARG A 416 -26.78 10.84 33.71
CA ARG A 416 -27.41 12.09 33.25
C ARG A 416 -26.78 12.64 31.97
N CYS A 417 -25.53 12.30 31.73
CA CYS A 417 -24.77 12.76 30.57
C CYS A 417 -23.93 11.63 30.00
N VAL A 418 -23.96 11.48 28.67
CA VAL A 418 -22.99 10.66 27.95
C VAL A 418 -22.09 11.60 27.16
N SER A 419 -20.81 11.57 27.48
CA SER A 419 -19.79 12.32 26.77
C SER A 419 -19.05 11.43 25.79
N PHE A 420 -18.87 11.90 24.56
CA PHE A 420 -18.18 11.16 23.52
C PHE A 420 -16.89 11.87 23.13
N ASP A 421 -15.84 11.10 22.92
CA ASP A 421 -14.80 11.53 22.00
C ASP A 421 -15.35 11.68 20.57
N VAL A 422 -14.70 12.53 19.76
CA VAL A 422 -15.19 12.87 18.43
C VAL A 422 -14.59 11.98 17.34
N PHE A 423 -13.26 11.97 17.21
CA PHE A 423 -12.56 11.37 16.07
C PHE A 423 -12.26 9.90 16.32
N ASP A 424 -12.45 9.05 15.32
CA ASP A 424 -12.40 7.58 15.43
C ASP A 424 -13.46 6.96 16.36
N THR A 425 -14.17 7.77 17.15
CA THR A 425 -15.31 7.42 18.02
C THR A 425 -16.66 7.67 17.36
N LEU A 426 -17.05 8.93 17.12
CA LEU A 426 -18.32 9.31 16.45
C LEU A 426 -18.13 9.53 14.94
N LEU A 427 -16.96 10.04 14.55
CA LEU A 427 -16.57 10.26 13.17
C LEU A 427 -15.50 9.25 12.76
N ALA A 428 -15.62 8.70 11.56
CA ALA A 428 -14.57 7.89 10.95
C ALA A 428 -13.82 8.71 9.89
N ARG A 429 -12.51 8.41 9.73
CA ARG A 429 -11.69 8.95 8.63
C ARG A 429 -11.68 7.99 7.43
N CYS A 430 -11.71 8.54 6.22
CA CYS A 430 -11.57 7.76 4.98
C CYS A 430 -10.12 7.68 4.46
N ILE A 431 -9.20 8.44 5.04
CA ILE A 431 -7.78 8.48 4.68
C ILE A 431 -6.89 8.32 5.93
N GLU A 432 -5.79 7.59 5.78
CA GLU A 432 -4.80 7.31 6.83
C GLU A 432 -3.39 7.35 6.25
N PRO A 433 -2.38 7.86 6.98
CA PRO A 433 -2.49 8.46 8.31
C PRO A 433 -3.20 9.83 8.29
N PRO A 434 -3.70 10.35 9.42
CA PRO A 434 -4.39 11.65 9.48
C PRO A 434 -3.50 12.80 8.98
N ASP A 435 -2.18 12.69 9.17
CA ASP A 435 -1.17 13.64 8.68
C ASP A 435 -1.23 13.87 7.16
N ALA A 436 -1.80 12.95 6.38
CA ALA A 436 -1.96 13.12 4.93
C ALA A 436 -2.80 14.38 4.59
N VAL A 437 -3.78 14.73 5.44
CA VAL A 437 -4.58 15.96 5.29
C VAL A 437 -3.71 17.20 5.47
N LEU A 438 -2.83 17.19 6.47
CA LEU A 438 -1.90 18.28 6.75
C LEU A 438 -0.84 18.41 5.65
N GLU A 439 -0.29 17.30 5.15
CA GLU A 439 0.63 17.28 4.01
C GLU A 439 -0.02 17.92 2.77
N ARG A 440 -1.31 17.62 2.53
CA ARG A 440 -2.07 18.22 1.44
C ARG A 440 -2.30 19.71 1.62
N LEU A 441 -2.68 20.15 2.82
CA LEU A 441 -2.83 21.57 3.15
C LEU A 441 -1.52 22.34 2.90
N ALA A 442 -0.41 21.80 3.38
CA ALA A 442 0.91 22.41 3.18
C ALA A 442 1.30 22.50 1.70
N GLN A 443 0.94 21.51 0.88
CA GLN A 443 1.14 21.60 -0.56
C GLN A 443 0.31 22.74 -1.18
N LEU A 444 -0.95 22.90 -0.78
CA LEU A 444 -1.80 24.00 -1.28
C LEU A 444 -1.27 25.37 -0.86
N VAL A 445 -0.70 25.49 0.34
CA VAL A 445 -0.03 26.72 0.81
C VAL A 445 1.25 26.98 0.02
N ALA A 446 2.07 25.96 -0.24
CA ALA A 446 3.27 26.07 -1.07
C ALA A 446 2.92 26.51 -2.51
N ASP A 447 1.79 26.05 -3.06
CA ASP A 447 1.32 26.46 -4.38
C ASP A 447 0.95 27.96 -4.43
N GLN A 448 0.53 28.57 -3.31
CA GLN A 448 0.32 30.02 -3.18
C GLN A 448 1.63 30.79 -2.96
N LEU A 449 2.67 30.12 -2.44
CA LEU A 449 3.95 30.70 -2.09
C LEU A 449 5.10 29.94 -2.80
N PRO A 450 5.28 30.11 -4.12
CA PRO A 450 6.19 29.30 -4.92
C PRO A 450 7.68 29.42 -4.52
N ALA A 451 8.04 30.35 -3.63
CA ALA A 451 9.36 30.45 -3.01
C ALA A 451 9.65 29.32 -2.00
N TYR A 452 8.64 28.59 -1.53
CA TYR A 452 8.77 27.55 -0.53
C TYR A 452 8.34 26.18 -1.08
N SER A 453 9.09 25.15 -0.72
CA SER A 453 8.67 23.77 -0.91
C SER A 453 7.67 23.33 0.16
N CYS A 454 6.84 22.34 -0.14
CA CYS A 454 5.91 21.74 0.82
C CYS A 454 6.60 21.28 2.12
N ALA A 455 7.81 20.73 2.03
CA ALA A 455 8.61 20.32 3.20
C ALA A 455 9.00 21.50 4.09
N GLN A 456 9.38 22.65 3.51
CA GLN A 456 9.67 23.87 4.27
C GLN A 456 8.41 24.44 4.92
N VAL A 457 7.30 24.48 4.18
CA VAL A 457 6.00 24.93 4.68
C VAL A 457 5.55 24.09 5.90
N LEU A 458 5.69 22.75 5.83
CA LEU A 458 5.41 21.84 6.95
C LEU A 458 6.36 22.06 8.14
N ALA A 459 7.66 22.24 7.89
CA ALA A 459 8.63 22.48 8.95
C ALA A 459 8.29 23.74 9.74
N MET A 460 7.96 24.83 9.05
CA MET A 460 7.59 26.11 9.67
C MET A 460 6.28 26.02 10.46
N ARG A 461 5.31 25.22 9.99
CA ARG A 461 4.09 24.90 10.74
C ARG A 461 4.41 24.19 12.05
N ARG A 462 5.27 23.16 12.00
CA ARG A 462 5.69 22.38 13.20
C ARG A 462 6.45 23.24 14.19
N GLU A 463 7.30 24.15 13.72
CA GLU A 463 7.99 25.12 14.58
C GLU A 463 7.02 26.09 15.25
N ALA A 464 6.03 26.61 14.51
CA ALA A 464 4.99 27.47 15.06
C ALA A 464 4.19 26.74 16.15
N GLU A 465 3.75 25.52 15.86
CA GLU A 465 3.04 24.68 16.81
C GLU A 465 3.89 24.39 18.06
N HIS A 466 5.15 24.00 17.88
CA HIS A 466 6.03 23.70 19.00
C HIS A 466 6.22 24.92 19.91
N ALA A 467 6.45 26.11 19.33
CA ALA A 467 6.59 27.35 20.09
C ALA A 467 5.33 27.64 20.93
N LEU A 468 4.14 27.58 20.32
CA LEU A 468 2.88 27.84 21.02
C LEU A 468 2.62 26.82 22.15
N ARG A 469 2.92 25.54 21.92
CA ARG A 469 2.74 24.52 22.97
C ARG A 469 3.73 24.69 24.12
N GLN A 470 4.95 25.17 23.87
CA GLN A 470 5.91 25.52 24.92
C GLN A 470 5.44 26.74 25.73
N GLU A 471 4.82 27.73 25.09
CA GLU A 471 4.22 28.88 25.78
C GLU A 471 3.08 28.46 26.72
N MET A 472 2.22 27.53 26.31
CA MET A 472 1.15 26.99 27.18
C MET A 472 1.72 26.25 28.39
N LEU A 473 2.74 25.40 28.20
CA LEU A 473 3.43 24.75 29.31
C LEU A 473 4.04 25.75 30.30
N ALA A 474 4.65 26.83 29.79
CA ALA A 474 5.21 27.89 30.62
C ALA A 474 4.14 28.61 31.46
N GLN A 475 2.88 28.60 31.03
CA GLN A 475 1.73 29.15 31.74
C GLN A 475 1.08 28.15 32.71
N GLY A 476 1.62 26.93 32.86
CA GLY A 476 1.07 25.89 33.73
C GLY A 476 -0.17 25.18 33.15
N LEU A 477 -0.43 25.37 31.86
CA LEU A 477 -1.43 24.66 31.09
C LEU A 477 -0.85 23.38 30.48
N ASP A 478 -1.69 22.58 29.84
CA ASP A 478 -1.26 21.37 29.16
C ASP A 478 -0.63 21.71 27.79
N HIS A 479 0.04 20.74 27.16
CA HIS A 479 0.76 20.91 25.90
C HIS A 479 -0.20 20.97 24.68
N GLU A 480 -1.14 21.93 24.71
CA GLU A 480 -2.20 22.18 23.72
C GLU A 480 -1.88 23.41 22.85
N CYS A 481 -2.53 23.52 21.69
CA CYS A 481 -2.43 24.72 20.84
C CYS A 481 -3.76 24.99 20.12
N HIS A 482 -4.17 26.26 20.03
CA HIS A 482 -5.37 26.67 19.31
C HIS A 482 -5.08 26.93 17.83
N HIS A 483 -5.96 26.44 16.96
CA HIS A 483 -5.83 26.50 15.51
C HIS A 483 -5.63 27.92 14.98
N ASP A 484 -6.43 28.89 15.41
CA ASP A 484 -6.34 30.27 14.88
C ASP A 484 -5.00 30.93 15.23
N THR A 485 -4.53 30.75 16.47
CA THR A 485 -3.22 31.23 16.91
C THR A 485 -2.09 30.52 16.17
N LEU A 486 -2.26 29.23 15.89
CA LEU A 486 -1.32 28.44 15.10
C LEU A 486 -1.23 28.94 13.65
N VAL A 487 -2.35 29.17 12.98
CA VAL A 487 -2.38 29.69 11.60
C VAL A 487 -1.76 31.08 11.55
N GLN A 488 -2.08 31.97 12.49
CA GLN A 488 -1.47 33.30 12.56
C GLN A 488 0.04 33.23 12.75
N ALA A 489 0.53 32.40 13.68
CA ALA A 489 1.96 32.21 13.93
C ALA A 489 2.67 31.58 12.72
N TRP A 490 2.02 30.63 12.07
CA TRP A 490 2.54 29.96 10.88
C TRP A 490 2.66 30.91 9.68
N VAL A 491 1.62 31.69 9.40
CA VAL A 491 1.62 32.71 8.34
C VAL A 491 2.67 33.79 8.61
N THR A 492 2.76 34.27 9.85
CA THR A 492 3.77 35.26 10.23
C THR A 492 5.19 34.75 9.97
N ARG A 493 5.46 33.47 10.24
CA ARG A 493 6.75 32.85 9.90
C ARG A 493 6.97 32.74 8.40
N LEU A 494 5.96 32.36 7.62
CA LEU A 494 6.06 32.20 6.16
C LEU A 494 6.25 33.52 5.41
N ALA A 495 5.48 34.55 5.78
CA ALA A 495 5.42 35.83 5.09
C ALA A 495 6.27 36.92 5.74
N GLY A 496 6.86 36.66 6.92
CA GLY A 496 7.61 37.63 7.73
C GLY A 496 6.74 38.66 8.45
N GLN A 497 5.45 38.72 8.13
CA GLN A 497 4.44 39.57 8.73
C GLN A 497 3.07 38.88 8.64
N ARG A 498 2.06 39.47 9.27
CA ARG A 498 0.68 38.96 9.20
C ARG A 498 0.12 39.12 7.78
N ASP A 499 -0.50 38.07 7.25
CA ASP A 499 -1.20 38.07 5.95
C ASP A 499 -2.60 37.47 6.11
N VAL A 500 -3.61 38.36 6.15
CA VAL A 500 -5.01 37.99 6.40
C VAL A 500 -5.61 37.16 5.26
N LEU A 501 -5.16 37.36 4.02
CA LEU A 501 -5.68 36.59 2.88
C LEU A 501 -5.16 35.16 2.91
N LEU A 502 -3.88 34.98 3.26
CA LEU A 502 -3.29 33.66 3.42
C LEU A 502 -3.87 32.92 4.64
N GLU A 503 -4.09 33.61 5.77
CA GLU A 503 -4.81 33.07 6.93
C GLU A 503 -6.19 32.53 6.52
N ALA A 504 -7.00 33.36 5.85
CA ALA A 504 -8.34 32.98 5.39
C ALA A 504 -8.31 31.81 4.39
N PHE A 505 -7.31 31.77 3.50
CA PHE A 505 -7.10 30.65 2.60
C PHE A 505 -6.81 29.35 3.35
N ILE A 506 -5.89 29.37 4.32
CA ILE A 506 -5.53 28.20 5.14
C ILE A 506 -6.74 27.67 5.89
N HIS A 507 -7.48 28.54 6.59
CA HIS A 507 -8.70 28.16 7.31
C HIS A 507 -9.73 27.51 6.38
N THR A 508 -9.94 28.09 5.19
CA THR A 508 -10.89 27.58 4.21
C THR A 508 -10.48 26.21 3.68
N GLN A 509 -9.20 26.03 3.32
CA GLN A 509 -8.72 24.76 2.79
C GLN A 509 -8.67 23.67 3.86
N GLU A 510 -8.22 23.98 5.08
CA GLU A 510 -8.15 23.00 6.16
C GLU A 510 -9.54 22.48 6.54
N ARG A 511 -10.51 23.39 6.71
CA ARG A 511 -11.92 23.03 6.96
C ARG A 511 -12.45 22.13 5.84
N ARG A 512 -12.23 22.52 4.58
CA ARG A 512 -12.68 21.74 3.42
C ARG A 512 -12.06 20.34 3.42
N LEU A 513 -10.76 20.22 3.66
CA LEU A 513 -10.07 18.93 3.65
C LEU A 513 -10.53 18.04 4.81
N GLU A 514 -10.71 18.57 6.02
CA GLU A 514 -11.25 17.80 7.15
C GLU A 514 -12.69 17.33 6.89
N THR A 515 -13.57 18.18 6.34
CA THR A 515 -14.92 17.77 5.93
C THR A 515 -14.89 16.65 4.90
N LEU A 516 -13.96 16.69 3.94
CA LEU A 516 -13.80 15.62 2.96
C LEU A 516 -13.19 14.34 3.55
N ALA A 517 -12.37 14.44 4.60
CA ALA A 517 -11.72 13.28 5.21
C ALA A 517 -12.65 12.49 6.13
N LEU A 518 -13.73 13.09 6.61
CA LEU A 518 -14.58 12.58 7.70
C LEU A 518 -15.98 12.20 7.23
N ALA A 519 -16.58 11.22 7.91
CA ALA A 519 -18.01 10.96 7.88
C ALA A 519 -18.49 10.39 9.22
N ALA A 520 -19.79 10.42 9.47
CA ALA A 520 -20.37 9.77 10.64
C ALA A 520 -20.07 8.26 10.62
N LYS A 521 -19.72 7.72 11.79
CA LYS A 521 -19.46 6.29 11.94
C LYS A 521 -20.78 5.50 11.79
N PRO A 522 -20.76 4.31 11.15
CA PRO A 522 -21.95 3.46 11.08
C PRO A 522 -22.56 3.23 12.47
N GLY A 523 -23.86 3.49 12.61
CA GLY A 523 -24.58 3.38 13.88
C GLY A 523 -24.55 4.61 14.78
N ALA A 524 -23.69 5.61 14.53
CA ALA A 524 -23.60 6.81 15.37
C ALA A 524 -24.90 7.60 15.40
N VAL A 525 -25.50 7.87 14.23
CA VAL A 525 -26.80 8.57 14.13
C VAL A 525 -27.90 7.83 14.89
N ALA A 526 -27.94 6.50 14.79
CA ALA A 526 -28.94 5.67 15.47
C ALA A 526 -28.77 5.71 16.99
N LEU A 527 -27.54 5.52 17.48
CA LEU A 527 -27.21 5.58 18.91
C LEU A 527 -27.54 6.96 19.51
N LEU A 528 -27.11 8.03 18.86
CA LEU A 528 -27.34 9.39 19.35
C LEU A 528 -28.84 9.76 19.31
N GLY A 529 -29.55 9.33 18.27
CA GLY A 529 -31.00 9.47 18.19
C GLY A 529 -31.73 8.74 19.33
N TRP A 530 -31.30 7.52 19.66
CA TRP A 530 -31.81 6.77 20.81
C TRP A 530 -31.53 7.49 22.14
N LEU A 531 -30.31 7.99 22.37
CA LEU A 531 -29.97 8.74 23.59
C LEU A 531 -30.86 9.97 23.78
N ARG A 532 -31.18 10.70 22.70
CA ARG A 532 -32.11 11.83 22.76
C ARG A 532 -33.53 11.39 23.16
N GLN A 533 -34.02 10.26 22.66
CA GLN A 533 -35.33 9.72 23.04
C GLN A 533 -35.38 9.37 24.53
N GLN A 534 -34.26 8.93 25.10
CA GLN A 534 -34.12 8.67 26.54
C GLN A 534 -33.90 9.94 27.39
N GLN A 535 -33.94 11.13 26.78
CA GLN A 535 -33.74 12.42 27.43
C GLN A 535 -32.40 12.54 28.18
N VAL A 536 -31.37 11.83 27.71
CA VAL A 536 -30.01 11.93 28.24
C VAL A 536 -29.27 13.07 27.56
N ARG A 537 -28.52 13.86 28.32
CA ARG A 537 -27.67 14.92 27.77
C ARG A 537 -26.48 14.31 27.03
N VAL A 538 -26.21 14.79 25.82
CA VAL A 538 -25.12 14.27 24.98
C VAL A 538 -24.12 15.38 24.72
N ILE A 539 -22.86 15.17 25.10
CA ILE A 539 -21.79 16.14 24.85
C ILE A 539 -20.63 15.50 24.10
N ALA A 540 -19.86 16.32 23.38
CA ALA A 540 -18.64 15.90 22.71
C ALA A 540 -17.42 16.53 23.38
N VAL A 541 -16.36 15.74 23.59
CA VAL A 541 -15.10 16.17 24.20
C VAL A 541 -13.94 15.78 23.29
N SER A 542 -13.22 16.75 22.76
CA SER A 542 -12.17 16.56 21.76
C SER A 542 -10.82 17.08 22.25
N ASP A 543 -9.73 16.40 21.91
CA ASP A 543 -8.34 16.82 22.14
C ASP A 543 -7.66 17.36 20.86
N MET A 544 -8.47 17.79 19.90
CA MET A 544 -7.97 18.35 18.64
C MET A 544 -7.55 19.81 18.82
N TYR A 545 -6.56 20.25 18.04
CA TYR A 545 -6.11 21.65 18.00
C TYR A 545 -7.14 22.61 17.38
N LEU A 546 -8.16 22.09 16.67
CA LEU A 546 -9.27 22.89 16.14
C LEU A 546 -10.10 23.50 17.30
N GLY A 547 -10.67 24.68 17.09
CA GLY A 547 -11.57 25.32 18.06
C GLY A 547 -12.98 24.73 18.07
N HIS A 548 -13.81 25.19 19.01
CA HIS A 548 -15.19 24.76 19.21
C HIS A 548 -16.02 24.84 17.91
N ASP A 549 -16.05 26.01 17.27
CA ASP A 549 -16.86 26.26 16.08
C ASP A 549 -16.50 25.31 14.92
N HIS A 550 -15.21 24.99 14.79
CA HIS A 550 -14.72 24.08 13.76
C HIS A 550 -15.16 22.64 14.02
N VAL A 551 -15.02 22.14 15.24
CA VAL A 551 -15.43 20.77 15.59
C VAL A 551 -16.95 20.62 15.50
N TYR A 552 -17.72 21.62 15.94
CA TYR A 552 -19.17 21.61 15.80
C TYR A 552 -19.60 21.60 14.32
N ALA A 553 -18.98 22.43 13.47
CA ALA A 553 -19.26 22.45 12.04
C ALA A 553 -18.95 21.11 11.36
N LEU A 554 -17.91 20.38 11.79
CA LEU A 554 -17.59 19.04 11.28
C LEU A 554 -18.65 18.00 11.69
N LEU A 555 -19.08 18.03 12.95
CA LEU A 555 -20.15 17.17 13.45
C LEU A 555 -21.47 17.44 12.71
N ASP A 556 -21.82 18.71 12.51
CA ASP A 556 -23.02 19.14 11.77
C ASP A 556 -22.95 18.71 10.30
N ALA A 557 -21.83 18.91 9.62
CA ALA A 557 -21.61 18.46 8.24
C ALA A 557 -21.73 16.93 8.08
N CYS A 558 -21.44 16.17 9.15
CA CYS A 558 -21.64 14.71 9.19
C CYS A 558 -23.05 14.29 9.64
N GLY A 559 -23.97 15.23 9.86
CA GLY A 559 -25.33 14.97 10.31
C GLY A 559 -25.46 14.64 11.80
N LEU A 560 -24.43 14.90 12.61
CA LEU A 560 -24.42 14.64 14.05
C LEU A 560 -24.72 15.87 14.91
N GLY A 561 -24.56 17.08 14.38
CA GLY A 561 -24.69 18.35 15.12
C GLY A 561 -25.99 18.48 15.90
N ALA A 562 -27.12 18.12 15.28
CA ALA A 562 -28.45 18.15 15.91
C ALA A 562 -28.61 17.22 17.13
N PHE A 563 -27.67 16.28 17.36
CA PHE A 563 -27.71 15.37 18.50
C PHE A 563 -26.76 15.75 19.63
N ILE A 564 -25.86 16.70 19.42
CA ILE A 564 -24.85 17.09 20.39
C ILE A 564 -25.30 18.39 21.08
N ASP A 565 -25.49 18.34 22.39
CA ASP A 565 -25.96 19.49 23.17
C ASP A 565 -24.83 20.50 23.45
N GLN A 566 -23.58 20.05 23.53
CA GLN A 566 -22.41 20.91 23.73
C GLN A 566 -21.11 20.23 23.26
N VAL A 567 -20.16 21.02 22.74
CA VAL A 567 -18.81 20.57 22.34
C VAL A 567 -17.76 21.26 23.21
N TYR A 568 -16.87 20.48 23.80
CA TYR A 568 -15.71 20.93 24.57
C TYR A 568 -14.42 20.49 23.89
N VAL A 569 -13.49 21.42 23.66
CA VAL A 569 -12.25 21.13 22.94
C VAL A 569 -11.03 21.58 23.75
N SER A 570 -9.99 20.75 23.80
CA SER A 570 -8.79 21.01 24.61
C SER A 570 -8.12 22.35 24.28
N SER A 571 -8.11 22.70 22.99
CA SER A 571 -7.50 23.91 22.43
C SER A 571 -8.09 25.22 22.98
N GLU A 572 -9.38 25.23 23.35
CA GLU A 572 -10.10 26.39 23.90
C GLU A 572 -9.69 26.67 25.36
N PHE A 573 -9.38 25.62 26.11
CA PHE A 573 -9.07 25.71 27.54
C PHE A 573 -7.58 25.61 27.84
N GLY A 574 -6.76 25.15 26.89
CA GLY A 574 -5.38 24.75 27.13
C GLY A 574 -5.27 23.53 28.07
N LEU A 575 -6.31 22.70 28.13
CA LEU A 575 -6.39 21.54 29.03
C LEU A 575 -6.63 20.27 28.21
N GLY A 576 -5.79 19.26 28.40
CA GLY A 576 -5.85 18.02 27.64
C GLY A 576 -6.79 16.98 28.25
N LYS A 577 -7.34 16.09 27.41
CA LYS A 577 -8.07 14.89 27.87
C LYS A 577 -7.13 13.93 28.60
N TYR A 578 -5.91 13.73 28.10
CA TYR A 578 -4.92 12.78 28.64
C TYR A 578 -4.49 13.10 30.09
N SER A 579 -4.45 14.38 30.46
CA SER A 579 -4.13 14.82 31.83
C SER A 579 -5.31 14.60 32.78
N GLY A 580 -6.53 14.54 32.24
CA GLY A 580 -7.80 14.55 32.98
C GLY A 580 -8.30 15.96 33.30
N ARG A 581 -7.51 17.01 33.05
CA ARG A 581 -7.89 18.39 33.41
C ARG A 581 -9.07 18.89 32.60
N LEU A 582 -9.17 18.51 31.33
CA LEU A 582 -10.34 18.86 30.51
C LEU A 582 -11.62 18.21 31.04
N HIS A 583 -11.57 16.92 31.39
CA HIS A 583 -12.72 16.20 31.97
C HIS A 583 -13.19 16.85 33.28
N SER A 584 -12.25 17.26 34.14
CA SER A 584 -12.57 18.02 35.36
C SER A 584 -13.24 19.37 35.07
N GLN A 585 -12.74 20.09 34.06
CA GLN A 585 -13.32 21.37 33.64
C GLN A 585 -14.74 21.18 33.08
N VAL A 586 -14.97 20.13 32.28
CA VAL A 586 -16.28 19.78 31.73
C VAL A 586 -17.28 19.47 32.85
N LEU A 587 -16.90 18.65 33.85
CA LEU A 587 -17.76 18.37 35.00
C LEU A 587 -18.15 19.64 35.76
N ALA A 588 -17.21 20.57 35.93
CA ALA A 588 -17.47 21.84 36.62
C ALA A 588 -18.42 22.75 35.83
N LEU A 589 -18.24 22.87 34.51
CA LEU A 589 -19.09 23.68 33.63
C LEU A 589 -20.50 23.11 33.50
N GLU A 590 -20.63 21.79 33.44
CA GLU A 590 -21.91 21.08 33.34
C GLU A 590 -22.60 20.90 34.71
N GLY A 591 -21.91 21.17 35.82
CA GLY A 591 -22.45 20.98 37.18
C GLY A 591 -22.78 19.52 37.51
N LEU A 592 -22.04 18.57 36.94
CA LEU A 592 -22.28 17.13 37.07
C LEU A 592 -21.30 16.46 38.04
N GLN A 593 -21.79 15.44 38.75
CA GLN A 593 -20.93 14.56 39.55
C GLN A 593 -20.32 13.47 38.65
N PRO A 594 -19.07 13.00 38.90
CA PRO A 594 -18.42 11.99 38.08
C PRO A 594 -19.27 10.72 37.83
N ALA A 595 -19.97 10.23 38.87
CA ALA A 595 -20.83 9.05 38.80
C ALA A 595 -22.08 9.20 37.90
N GLN A 596 -22.40 10.44 37.48
CA GLN A 596 -23.54 10.74 36.59
C GLN A 596 -23.13 10.76 35.12
N VAL A 597 -21.85 10.60 34.82
CA VAL A 597 -21.29 10.73 33.47
C VAL A 597 -20.72 9.40 33.01
N VAL A 598 -21.03 9.04 31.78
CA VAL A 598 -20.30 8.00 31.05
C VAL A 598 -19.51 8.67 29.94
N HIS A 599 -18.21 8.41 29.87
CA HIS A 599 -17.37 8.83 28.75
C HIS A 599 -17.09 7.66 27.81
N VAL A 600 -17.14 7.90 26.51
CA VAL A 600 -16.93 6.90 25.46
C VAL A 600 -15.87 7.41 24.49
N GLY A 601 -14.83 6.60 24.21
CA GLY A 601 -13.85 6.95 23.18
C GLY A 601 -12.98 5.79 22.72
N ASP A 602 -12.08 6.05 21.77
CA ASP A 602 -11.22 5.06 21.11
C ASP A 602 -9.78 5.03 21.64
N ASN A 603 -9.46 5.84 22.66
CA ASN A 603 -8.12 5.92 23.24
C ASN A 603 -8.06 5.51 24.72
N LEU A 604 -7.20 4.53 25.04
CA LEU A 604 -7.03 4.00 26.39
C LEU A 604 -6.59 5.04 27.43
N VAL A 605 -5.85 6.08 27.02
CA VAL A 605 -5.28 7.07 27.94
C VAL A 605 -6.26 8.22 28.17
N SER A 606 -6.66 8.91 27.11
CA SER A 606 -7.48 10.12 27.18
C SER A 606 -8.96 9.83 27.47
N ASP A 607 -9.47 8.69 27.00
CA ASP A 607 -10.91 8.42 27.00
C ASP A 607 -11.29 7.28 27.96
N MET A 608 -10.32 6.54 28.50
CA MET A 608 -10.58 5.52 29.51
C MET A 608 -9.87 5.80 30.83
N ARG A 609 -8.53 5.83 30.84
CA ARG A 609 -7.76 5.98 32.09
C ARG A 609 -7.93 7.35 32.73
N ALA A 610 -7.95 8.44 31.96
CA ALA A 610 -8.10 9.78 32.51
C ALA A 610 -9.48 10.01 33.16
N PRO A 611 -10.62 9.68 32.53
CA PRO A 611 -11.93 9.77 33.19
C PRO A 611 -12.07 8.86 34.41
N LEU A 612 -11.59 7.60 34.34
CA LEU A 612 -11.67 6.66 35.47
C LEU A 612 -10.94 7.18 36.72
N ARG A 613 -9.83 7.90 36.56
CA ARG A 613 -9.11 8.54 37.69
C ARG A 613 -9.95 9.61 38.40
N LEU A 614 -10.92 10.20 37.72
CA LEU A 614 -11.83 11.21 38.26
C LEU A 614 -13.13 10.59 38.80
N GLY A 615 -13.31 9.28 38.69
CA GLY A 615 -14.54 8.57 39.08
C GLY A 615 -15.65 8.63 38.02
N ILE A 616 -15.34 9.02 36.78
CA ILE A 616 -16.25 8.95 35.64
C ILE A 616 -16.25 7.51 35.11
N GLU A 617 -17.42 6.95 34.80
CA GLU A 617 -17.46 5.65 34.11
C GLU A 617 -17.00 5.79 32.67
N ALA A 618 -16.13 4.91 32.20
CA ALA A 618 -15.52 5.05 30.88
C ALA A 618 -15.59 3.76 30.05
N VAL A 619 -15.88 3.92 28.76
CA VAL A 619 -15.93 2.85 27.76
C VAL A 619 -14.87 3.08 26.69
N PHE A 620 -14.02 2.08 26.49
CA PHE A 620 -13.07 2.01 25.38
C PHE A 620 -13.71 1.25 24.20
N LEU A 621 -13.96 1.95 23.10
CA LEU A 621 -14.43 1.38 21.85
C LEU A 621 -13.26 0.80 21.05
N ASP A 622 -13.19 -0.52 20.98
CA ASP A 622 -12.07 -1.26 20.40
C ASP A 622 -12.47 -2.01 19.13
N GLU A 623 -12.72 -1.27 18.05
CA GLU A 623 -13.14 -1.85 16.77
C GLU A 623 -11.98 -2.50 15.99
N LYS A 624 -11.87 -3.84 16.05
CA LYS A 624 -10.79 -4.59 15.39
C LYS A 624 -10.72 -4.32 13.89
N ALA A 625 -11.87 -4.27 13.22
CA ALA A 625 -11.96 -4.01 11.79
C ALA A 625 -11.40 -2.62 11.43
N GLN A 626 -11.74 -1.59 12.21
CA GLN A 626 -11.22 -0.23 12.02
C GLN A 626 -9.72 -0.17 12.25
N ARG A 627 -9.19 -0.79 13.31
CA ARG A 627 -7.73 -0.85 13.55
C ARG A 627 -6.97 -1.53 12.41
N LEU A 628 -7.47 -2.65 11.90
CA LEU A 628 -6.84 -3.37 10.78
C LEU A 628 -6.89 -2.54 9.50
N ARG A 629 -8.04 -1.93 9.19
CA ARG A 629 -8.20 -1.01 8.05
C ARG A 629 -7.19 0.14 8.14
N ARG A 630 -7.11 0.82 9.28
CA ARG A 630 -6.18 1.96 9.49
C ARG A 630 -4.73 1.54 9.29
N ARG A 631 -4.31 0.40 9.85
CA ARG A 631 -2.96 -0.15 9.66
C ARG A 631 -2.66 -0.47 8.19
N ARG A 632 -3.62 -1.07 7.48
CA ARG A 632 -3.49 -1.42 6.06
C ARG A 632 -3.37 -0.16 5.19
N GLN A 633 -4.23 0.83 5.41
CA GLN A 633 -4.21 2.07 4.64
C GLN A 633 -2.94 2.91 4.95
N ALA A 634 -2.50 2.96 6.22
CA ALA A 634 -1.23 3.60 6.58
C ALA A 634 -0.02 2.90 5.93
N LEU A 635 -0.05 1.57 5.80
CA LEU A 635 0.94 0.84 5.01
C LEU A 635 0.86 1.24 3.53
N SER A 636 -0.32 1.27 2.93
CA SER A 636 -0.53 1.73 1.55
C SER A 636 0.01 3.14 1.33
N ALA A 637 -0.23 4.08 2.26
CA ALA A 637 0.30 5.44 2.20
C ALA A 637 1.84 5.48 2.25
N ARG A 638 2.45 4.67 3.12
CA ARG A 638 3.93 4.53 3.16
C ARG A 638 4.47 3.94 1.86
N MET A 639 3.80 2.93 1.31
CA MET A 639 4.15 2.29 0.05
C MET A 639 4.00 3.24 -1.14
N ALA A 640 3.03 4.16 -1.10
CA ALA A 640 2.81 5.13 -2.16
C ALA A 640 4.01 6.05 -2.40
N ARG A 641 4.89 6.24 -1.40
CA ARG A 641 6.18 6.96 -1.55
C ARG A 641 7.15 6.26 -2.51
N LEU A 642 6.96 4.97 -2.78
CA LEU A 642 7.76 4.18 -3.73
C LEU A 642 7.27 4.34 -5.18
N GLY A 643 6.12 4.98 -5.41
CA GLY A 643 5.52 5.16 -6.74
C GLY A 643 4.98 3.87 -7.36
N GLY A 644 4.75 3.91 -8.68
CA GLY A 644 4.18 2.78 -9.44
C GLY A 644 2.73 2.50 -9.05
N VAL A 645 2.38 1.22 -8.85
CA VAL A 645 1.01 0.79 -8.50
C VAL A 645 0.56 1.28 -7.11
N TRP A 646 1.51 1.59 -6.22
CA TRP A 646 1.22 1.86 -4.80
C TRP A 646 0.50 3.19 -4.57
N SER A 647 0.80 4.22 -5.38
CA SER A 647 0.08 5.50 -5.30
C SER A 647 -1.40 5.31 -5.64
N GLY A 648 -1.69 4.56 -6.71
CA GLY A 648 -3.06 4.18 -7.04
C GLY A 648 -3.69 3.26 -5.99
N ARG A 649 -2.96 2.28 -5.44
CA ARG A 649 -3.49 1.40 -4.38
C ARG A 649 -3.94 2.20 -3.15
N HIS A 650 -3.11 3.12 -2.67
CA HIS A 650 -3.47 4.01 -1.55
C HIS A 650 -4.69 4.87 -1.88
N PHE A 651 -4.70 5.48 -3.07
CA PHE A 651 -5.79 6.33 -3.53
C PHE A 651 -7.12 5.59 -3.61
N PHE A 652 -7.18 4.49 -4.36
CA PHE A 652 -8.42 3.76 -4.58
C PHE A 652 -8.88 2.98 -3.33
N GLU A 653 -7.97 2.66 -2.41
CA GLU A 653 -8.35 2.18 -1.08
C GLU A 653 -9.10 3.26 -0.28
N ALA A 654 -8.64 4.52 -0.33
CA ALA A 654 -9.34 5.64 0.31
C ALA A 654 -10.71 5.92 -0.35
N VAL A 655 -10.81 5.79 -1.68
CA VAL A 655 -12.10 5.89 -2.41
C VAL A 655 -13.08 4.81 -1.93
N ALA A 656 -12.64 3.55 -1.87
CA ALA A 656 -13.48 2.45 -1.43
C ALA A 656 -13.94 2.60 0.04
N VAL A 657 -13.05 3.05 0.93
CA VAL A 657 -13.41 3.32 2.33
C VAL A 657 -14.44 4.45 2.41
N ARG A 658 -14.26 5.51 1.63
CA ARG A 658 -15.22 6.63 1.57
C ARG A 658 -16.59 6.17 1.10
N GLN A 659 -16.67 5.41 0.01
CA GLN A 659 -17.91 4.84 -0.50
C GLN A 659 -18.62 4.00 0.55
N SER A 660 -17.88 3.15 1.27
CA SER A 660 -18.42 2.34 2.37
C SER A 660 -18.97 3.19 3.51
N MET A 661 -18.24 4.24 3.92
CA MET A 661 -18.66 5.14 5.00
C MET A 661 -19.93 5.93 4.66
N LEU A 662 -20.05 6.37 3.40
CA LEU A 662 -21.22 7.12 2.91
C LEU A 662 -22.40 6.22 2.54
N GLN A 663 -22.32 4.91 2.80
CA GLN A 663 -23.32 3.92 2.40
C GLN A 663 -23.60 3.92 0.88
N ARG A 664 -22.61 4.34 0.10
CA ARG A 664 -22.58 4.27 -1.37
C ARG A 664 -21.96 2.97 -1.87
N ALA A 665 -21.33 2.20 -0.98
CA ALA A 665 -20.97 0.82 -1.28
C ALA A 665 -22.26 0.01 -1.47
N GLY A 666 -22.38 -0.61 -2.64
CA GLY A 666 -23.62 -1.15 -3.18
C GLY A 666 -24.52 -1.85 -2.15
N GLN A 667 -25.80 -1.48 -2.13
CA GLN A 667 -26.79 -2.20 -1.33
C GLN A 667 -27.05 -3.59 -1.95
N ALA A 668 -27.34 -4.59 -1.12
CA ALA A 668 -27.78 -5.90 -1.60
C ALA A 668 -29.05 -5.72 -2.47
N GLY A 669 -28.90 -5.86 -3.80
CA GLY A 669 -29.95 -5.65 -4.79
C GLY A 669 -29.65 -4.64 -5.91
N GLU A 670 -28.53 -3.90 -5.85
CA GLU A 670 -28.10 -3.03 -6.95
C GLU A 670 -27.75 -3.81 -8.22
N ALA A 671 -28.13 -3.28 -9.38
CA ALA A 671 -27.96 -3.94 -10.67
C ALA A 671 -26.48 -4.00 -11.10
N PHE A 672 -26.04 -5.16 -11.61
CA PHE A 672 -24.64 -5.45 -12.01
C PHE A 672 -23.94 -4.30 -12.75
N PHE A 673 -24.61 -3.69 -13.73
CA PHE A 673 -24.04 -2.64 -14.58
C PHE A 673 -23.71 -1.36 -13.79
N HIS A 674 -24.47 -1.04 -12.74
CA HIS A 674 -24.17 0.07 -11.85
C HIS A 674 -22.83 -0.15 -11.13
N HIS A 675 -22.65 -1.33 -10.53
CA HIS A 675 -21.42 -1.71 -9.84
C HIS A 675 -20.22 -1.78 -10.78
N TYR A 676 -20.39 -2.37 -11.96
CA TYR A 676 -19.32 -2.43 -12.95
C TYR A 676 -18.91 -1.03 -13.42
N GLY A 677 -19.89 -0.14 -13.60
CA GLY A 677 -19.68 1.28 -13.87
C GLY A 677 -18.91 1.97 -12.76
N ARG A 678 -19.26 1.72 -11.48
CA ARG A 678 -18.62 2.34 -10.32
C ARG A 678 -17.22 1.81 -10.04
N ASP A 679 -17.02 0.49 -10.07
CA ASP A 679 -15.84 -0.16 -9.48
C ASP A 679 -14.77 -0.53 -10.52
N VAL A 680 -15.13 -0.59 -11.80
CA VAL A 680 -14.21 -0.95 -12.89
C VAL A 680 -14.00 0.21 -13.86
N LEU A 681 -15.08 0.73 -14.47
CA LEU A 681 -14.98 1.82 -15.45
C LEU A 681 -14.79 3.19 -14.78
N GLY A 682 -15.38 3.39 -13.61
CA GLY A 682 -15.28 4.61 -12.79
C GLY A 682 -13.84 5.04 -12.55
N PRO A 683 -12.97 4.16 -12.02
CA PRO A 683 -11.53 4.45 -11.87
C PRO A 683 -10.84 4.89 -13.16
N ALA A 684 -11.16 4.25 -14.29
CA ALA A 684 -10.52 4.53 -15.57
C ALA A 684 -10.97 5.89 -16.14
N PHE A 685 -12.27 6.14 -16.14
CA PHE A 685 -12.84 7.39 -16.67
C PHE A 685 -12.56 8.58 -15.76
N ALA A 686 -12.57 8.40 -14.44
CA ALA A 686 -12.18 9.47 -13.50
C ALA A 686 -10.68 9.81 -13.60
N ALA A 687 -9.80 8.81 -13.78
CA ALA A 687 -8.38 9.05 -14.02
C ALA A 687 -8.14 9.76 -15.37
N PHE A 688 -8.93 9.42 -16.39
CA PHE A 688 -8.94 10.15 -17.67
C PHE A 688 -9.41 11.60 -17.49
N THR A 689 -10.51 11.84 -16.77
CA THR A 689 -11.01 13.20 -16.48
C THR A 689 -9.97 14.02 -15.72
N LEU A 690 -9.26 13.43 -14.74
CA LEU A 690 -8.15 14.08 -14.06
C LEU A 690 -7.04 14.46 -15.07
N ALA A 691 -6.58 13.53 -15.91
CA ALA A 691 -5.56 13.81 -16.92
C ALA A 691 -5.99 14.92 -17.89
N LEU A 692 -7.25 14.90 -18.31
CA LEU A 692 -7.85 15.91 -19.19
C LEU A 692 -7.81 17.29 -18.51
N THR A 693 -8.22 17.38 -17.24
CA THR A 693 -8.22 18.65 -16.49
C THR A 693 -6.80 19.17 -16.23
N GLU A 694 -5.82 18.28 -16.05
CA GLU A 694 -4.39 18.65 -15.96
C GLU A 694 -3.89 19.26 -17.28
N LYS A 695 -4.28 18.69 -18.43
CA LYS A 695 -3.94 19.23 -19.76
C LYS A 695 -4.62 20.57 -20.03
N ILE A 696 -5.91 20.71 -19.68
CA ILE A 696 -6.66 21.96 -19.77
C ILE A 696 -6.01 23.05 -18.93
N ALA A 697 -5.58 22.74 -17.70
CA ALA A 697 -4.91 23.71 -16.83
C ALA A 697 -3.58 24.19 -17.41
N GLN A 698 -2.84 23.30 -18.10
CA GLN A 698 -1.56 23.60 -18.73
C GLN A 698 -1.69 24.37 -20.05
N GLN A 699 -2.61 23.96 -20.92
CA GLN A 699 -2.69 24.47 -22.30
C GLN A 699 -3.78 25.52 -22.50
N ARG A 700 -4.80 25.58 -21.64
CA ARG A 700 -5.86 26.62 -21.64
C ARG A 700 -6.51 26.83 -23.02
N PRO A 701 -7.21 25.83 -23.59
CA PRO A 701 -7.97 26.02 -24.83
C PRO A 701 -9.13 27.00 -24.61
N ASP A 702 -9.59 27.66 -25.67
CA ASP A 702 -10.74 28.59 -25.62
C ASP A 702 -12.05 27.82 -25.38
N LYS A 703 -12.19 26.68 -26.06
CA LYS A 703 -13.32 25.75 -25.94
C LYS A 703 -12.86 24.30 -26.02
N ILE A 704 -13.67 23.43 -25.42
CA ILE A 704 -13.47 21.99 -25.44
C ILE A 704 -14.65 21.37 -26.19
N PHE A 705 -14.36 20.70 -27.29
CA PHE A 705 -15.35 20.05 -28.13
C PHE A 705 -15.36 18.55 -27.87
N PHE A 706 -16.46 18.05 -27.30
CA PHE A 706 -16.70 16.64 -27.06
C PHE A 706 -17.41 16.05 -28.28
N LEU A 707 -16.75 15.09 -28.94
CA LEU A 707 -17.22 14.56 -30.21
C LEU A 707 -18.30 13.50 -30.00
N ALA A 708 -19.42 13.64 -30.69
CA ALA A 708 -20.46 12.62 -30.68
C ALA A 708 -19.98 11.34 -31.40
N ARG A 709 -20.28 10.15 -30.89
CA ARG A 709 -21.17 9.87 -29.75
C ARG A 709 -20.45 9.63 -28.43
N ASP A 710 -19.20 9.15 -28.50
CA ASP A 710 -18.48 8.62 -27.34
C ASP A 710 -17.90 9.71 -26.42
N GLY A 711 -17.86 10.97 -26.87
CA GLY A 711 -17.54 12.12 -26.05
C GLY A 711 -18.62 12.50 -25.01
N TYR A 712 -19.83 11.91 -25.07
CA TYR A 712 -20.96 12.32 -24.23
C TYR A 712 -20.68 12.17 -22.73
N LEU A 713 -20.29 10.96 -22.30
CA LEU A 713 -20.00 10.73 -20.88
C LEU A 713 -18.83 11.59 -20.41
N PHE A 714 -17.79 11.78 -21.24
CA PHE A 714 -16.64 12.61 -20.87
C PHE A 714 -17.03 14.09 -20.68
N MET A 715 -17.98 14.60 -21.47
CA MET A 715 -18.54 15.93 -21.24
C MET A 715 -19.22 16.02 -19.88
N ARG A 716 -20.08 15.04 -19.56
CA ARG A 716 -20.80 14.98 -18.27
C ARG A 716 -19.84 14.88 -17.08
N LEU A 717 -18.77 14.08 -17.22
CA LEU A 717 -17.73 13.97 -16.21
C LEU A 717 -16.95 15.27 -16.04
N TYR A 718 -16.64 15.96 -17.14
CA TYR A 718 -15.97 17.26 -17.10
C TYR A 718 -16.84 18.33 -16.43
N GLU A 719 -18.11 18.44 -16.82
CA GLU A 719 -19.07 19.35 -16.18
C GLU A 719 -19.20 19.08 -14.69
N ARG A 720 -19.30 17.79 -14.30
CA ARG A 720 -19.37 17.41 -12.89
C ARG A 720 -18.07 17.72 -12.15
N TRP A 721 -16.92 17.46 -12.75
CA TRP A 721 -15.61 17.81 -12.18
C TRP A 721 -15.52 19.32 -11.91
N CYS A 722 -15.90 20.15 -12.89
CA CYS A 722 -15.92 21.60 -12.75
C CYS A 722 -16.86 22.05 -11.62
N ALA A 723 -18.04 21.44 -11.50
CA ALA A 723 -19.01 21.76 -10.45
C ALA A 723 -18.55 21.35 -9.03
N LEU A 724 -17.65 20.37 -8.91
CA LEU A 724 -17.08 19.93 -7.62
C LEU A 724 -15.89 20.79 -7.17
N GLN A 725 -15.33 21.62 -8.04
CA GLN A 725 -14.26 22.53 -7.68
C GLN A 725 -14.81 23.76 -6.96
N PRO A 726 -14.07 24.32 -5.98
CA PRO A 726 -14.33 25.68 -5.50
C PRO A 726 -14.29 26.65 -6.69
N ALA A 727 -15.02 27.77 -6.59
CA ALA A 727 -15.06 28.80 -7.63
C ALA A 727 -13.61 29.15 -8.06
N PRO A 728 -13.20 28.78 -9.29
CA PRO A 728 -11.81 28.96 -9.70
C PRO A 728 -11.54 30.45 -9.94
N GLN A 729 -10.29 30.88 -9.73
CA GLN A 729 -9.88 32.26 -10.03
C GLN A 729 -10.11 32.64 -11.50
N GLN A 730 -10.08 31.65 -12.39
CA GLN A 730 -10.46 31.78 -13.80
C GLN A 730 -11.48 30.69 -14.16
N PRO A 731 -12.53 31.02 -14.92
CA PRO A 731 -13.52 30.04 -15.32
C PRO A 731 -12.89 28.91 -16.14
N TRP A 732 -13.45 27.71 -15.98
CA TRP A 732 -13.11 26.57 -16.81
C TRP A 732 -13.58 26.81 -18.26
N PRO A 733 -12.83 26.36 -19.29
CA PRO A 733 -13.26 26.50 -20.69
C PRO A 733 -14.63 25.88 -20.96
N GLN A 734 -15.38 26.48 -21.87
CA GLN A 734 -16.74 26.04 -22.17
C GLN A 734 -16.72 24.64 -22.82
N PRO A 735 -17.46 23.65 -22.29
CA PRO A 735 -17.69 22.39 -22.99
C PRO A 735 -18.75 22.56 -24.08
N VAL A 736 -18.50 21.97 -25.25
CA VAL A 736 -19.42 21.97 -26.39
C VAL A 736 -19.57 20.54 -26.90
N TYR A 737 -20.79 20.03 -26.92
CA TYR A 737 -21.10 18.73 -27.53
C TYR A 737 -21.31 18.90 -29.04
N VAL A 738 -20.48 18.25 -29.86
CA VAL A 738 -20.48 18.42 -31.32
C VAL A 738 -20.88 17.13 -32.00
N TYR A 739 -21.92 17.20 -32.81
CA TYR A 739 -22.42 16.07 -33.61
C TYR A 739 -21.51 15.83 -34.81
N ALA A 740 -20.36 15.22 -34.60
CA ALA A 740 -19.36 14.92 -35.63
C ALA A 740 -19.00 13.43 -35.62
N SER A 741 -19.71 12.63 -36.42
CA SER A 741 -19.37 11.21 -36.63
C SER A 741 -18.19 11.05 -37.60
N ARG A 742 -17.52 9.90 -37.55
CA ARG A 742 -16.46 9.54 -38.53
C ARG A 742 -16.94 9.65 -39.98
N ARG A 743 -18.20 9.30 -40.25
CA ARG A 743 -18.83 9.38 -41.57
C ARG A 743 -18.93 10.82 -42.09
N VAL A 744 -19.49 11.74 -41.31
CA VAL A 744 -19.74 13.11 -41.81
C VAL A 744 -18.45 13.88 -42.11
N VAL A 745 -17.40 13.67 -41.29
CA VAL A 745 -16.10 14.29 -41.54
C VAL A 745 -15.35 13.62 -42.71
N ALA A 746 -15.51 12.30 -42.90
CA ALA A 746 -14.98 11.62 -44.08
C ALA A 746 -15.64 12.10 -45.38
N MET A 747 -16.96 12.31 -45.38
CA MET A 747 -17.67 12.90 -46.52
C MET A 747 -17.15 14.30 -46.86
N ALA A 748 -16.84 15.13 -45.86
CA ALA A 748 -16.30 16.48 -46.09
C ALA A 748 -14.85 16.49 -46.61
N SER A 749 -14.05 15.46 -46.30
CA SER A 749 -12.64 15.40 -46.69
C SER A 749 -12.42 15.10 -48.18
N ILE A 750 -13.46 14.63 -48.89
CA ILE A 750 -13.43 14.27 -50.32
C ILE A 750 -13.98 15.36 -51.25
N ALA A 751 -14.12 16.62 -50.80
CA ALA A 751 -14.63 17.71 -51.62
C ALA A 751 -13.79 17.98 -52.89
N GLU A 752 -12.49 17.67 -52.85
CA GLU A 752 -11.59 17.77 -54.01
C GLU A 752 -11.45 16.45 -54.78
N GLY A 753 -12.23 15.43 -54.40
CA GLY A 753 -12.13 14.07 -54.89
C GLY A 753 -11.66 13.09 -53.82
N LEU A 754 -11.86 11.79 -54.07
CA LEU A 754 -11.44 10.71 -53.16
C LEU A 754 -10.11 10.13 -53.60
N ARG A 755 -9.08 10.29 -52.77
CA ARG A 755 -7.74 9.74 -53.01
C ARG A 755 -7.61 8.31 -52.50
N HIS A 756 -6.64 7.57 -53.04
CA HIS A 756 -6.38 6.19 -52.62
C HIS A 756 -6.01 6.11 -51.13
N GLU A 757 -5.19 7.04 -50.63
CA GLU A 757 -4.77 7.11 -49.23
C GLU A 757 -5.94 7.39 -48.26
N GLN A 758 -7.00 8.03 -48.75
CA GLN A 758 -8.24 8.23 -47.98
C GLN A 758 -9.11 6.98 -48.06
N ALA A 759 -9.23 6.37 -49.25
CA ALA A 759 -10.03 5.16 -49.47
C ALA A 759 -9.57 3.97 -48.63
N ILE A 760 -8.26 3.79 -48.41
CA ILE A 760 -7.73 2.69 -47.58
C ILE A 760 -8.18 2.75 -46.11
N VAL A 761 -8.59 3.92 -45.60
CA VAL A 761 -9.09 4.06 -44.22
C VAL A 761 -10.35 3.21 -44.01
N ALA A 762 -11.19 3.09 -45.04
CA ALA A 762 -12.38 2.25 -45.03
C ALA A 762 -12.07 0.73 -45.08
N LEU A 763 -10.80 0.36 -45.28
CA LEU A 763 -10.33 -1.02 -45.41
C LEU A 763 -9.55 -1.53 -44.20
N TYR A 764 -9.33 -0.67 -43.19
CA TYR A 764 -8.62 -1.04 -41.96
C TYR A 764 -9.40 -2.03 -41.09
N ASN A 765 -10.73 -2.07 -41.21
CA ASN A 765 -11.54 -3.06 -40.53
C ASN A 765 -11.54 -4.38 -41.34
N PRO A 766 -11.13 -5.52 -40.75
CA PRO A 766 -11.13 -6.83 -41.43
C PRO A 766 -12.48 -7.27 -42.00
N LYS A 767 -13.60 -6.69 -41.53
CA LYS A 767 -14.97 -6.96 -41.99
C LYS A 767 -15.39 -6.07 -43.16
N GLN A 768 -14.61 -5.02 -43.45
CA GLN A 768 -14.85 -4.01 -44.47
C GLN A 768 -13.74 -4.08 -45.50
N GLN A 769 -13.92 -4.89 -46.55
CA GLN A 769 -12.82 -5.21 -47.46
C GLN A 769 -13.14 -4.91 -48.93
N GLY A 770 -14.37 -4.52 -49.28
CA GLY A 770 -14.78 -4.28 -50.67
C GLY A 770 -14.91 -2.81 -51.05
N LEU A 771 -15.07 -2.53 -52.36
CA LEU A 771 -15.37 -1.18 -52.87
C LEU A 771 -16.65 -0.60 -52.24
N LEU A 772 -17.65 -1.44 -51.95
CA LEU A 772 -18.88 -1.04 -51.29
C LEU A 772 -18.61 -0.43 -49.90
N SER A 773 -17.63 -0.95 -49.16
CA SER A 773 -17.26 -0.41 -47.85
C SER A 773 -16.65 0.99 -47.97
N VAL A 774 -15.82 1.22 -49.00
CA VAL A 774 -15.29 2.55 -49.33
C VAL A 774 -16.43 3.51 -49.64
N LEU A 775 -17.33 3.15 -50.56
CA LEU A 775 -18.46 4.01 -50.95
C LEU A 775 -19.34 4.35 -49.74
N LYS A 776 -19.70 3.36 -48.90
CA LYS A 776 -20.51 3.57 -47.68
C LYS A 776 -19.84 4.52 -46.68
N THR A 777 -18.53 4.36 -46.46
CA THR A 777 -17.74 5.17 -45.52
C THR A 777 -17.77 6.65 -45.90
N PHE A 778 -17.65 6.93 -47.19
CA PHE A 778 -17.67 8.28 -47.76
C PHE A 778 -19.08 8.74 -48.18
N GLY A 779 -20.14 8.06 -47.73
CA GLY A 779 -21.53 8.46 -47.97
C GLY A 779 -21.95 8.47 -49.45
N LEU A 780 -21.26 7.71 -50.30
CA LEU A 780 -21.51 7.60 -51.73
C LEU A 780 -22.55 6.50 -52.00
N ALA A 781 -23.60 6.82 -52.76
CA ALA A 781 -24.65 5.85 -53.08
C ALA A 781 -24.13 4.81 -54.08
N ALA A 782 -24.11 3.53 -53.69
CA ALA A 782 -23.55 2.46 -54.51
C ALA A 782 -24.14 2.38 -55.93
N ALA A 783 -25.45 2.64 -56.07
CA ALA A 783 -26.15 2.67 -57.35
C ALA A 783 -25.52 3.64 -58.36
N ASP A 784 -24.99 4.77 -57.87
CA ASP A 784 -24.35 5.79 -58.72
C ASP A 784 -22.99 5.35 -59.25
N PHE A 785 -22.43 4.24 -58.77
CA PHE A 785 -21.10 3.77 -59.15
C PHE A 785 -21.09 2.38 -59.78
N GLU A 786 -22.21 1.66 -59.82
CA GLU A 786 -22.24 0.27 -60.32
C GLU A 786 -21.70 0.10 -61.75
N ALA A 787 -22.10 0.96 -62.68
CA ALA A 787 -21.65 0.87 -64.07
C ALA A 787 -20.15 1.17 -64.21
N LEU A 788 -19.65 2.18 -63.48
CA LEU A 788 -18.24 2.55 -63.44
C LEU A 788 -17.40 1.47 -62.74
N ALA A 789 -17.90 0.91 -61.64
CA ALA A 789 -17.25 -0.16 -60.91
C ALA A 789 -17.08 -1.41 -61.79
N ARG A 790 -18.11 -1.81 -62.56
CA ARG A 790 -18.01 -2.92 -63.52
C ARG A 790 -16.98 -2.64 -64.62
N ALA A 791 -16.93 -1.42 -65.15
CA ALA A 791 -15.93 -1.01 -66.13
C ALA A 791 -14.48 -1.15 -65.61
N HIS A 792 -14.28 -0.99 -64.30
CA HIS A 792 -12.98 -1.16 -63.63
C HIS A 792 -12.75 -2.56 -63.03
N GLY A 793 -13.57 -3.55 -63.38
CA GLY A 793 -13.36 -4.95 -62.98
C GLY A 793 -13.91 -5.33 -61.61
N PHE A 794 -14.85 -4.55 -61.06
CA PHE A 794 -15.65 -4.91 -59.88
C PHE A 794 -17.00 -5.51 -60.32
N THR A 795 -17.05 -6.84 -60.44
CA THR A 795 -18.29 -7.57 -60.73
C THR A 795 -19.23 -7.64 -59.53
N ASP A 796 -18.66 -7.72 -58.34
CA ASP A 796 -19.33 -7.55 -57.06
C ASP A 796 -18.56 -6.52 -56.23
N MET A 797 -19.19 -5.39 -55.90
CA MET A 797 -18.56 -4.33 -55.11
C MET A 797 -18.38 -4.72 -53.64
N ALA A 798 -19.11 -5.72 -53.14
CA ALA A 798 -18.96 -6.23 -51.78
C ALA A 798 -17.81 -7.23 -51.65
N ALA A 799 -17.30 -7.76 -52.77
CA ALA A 799 -16.21 -8.72 -52.76
C ALA A 799 -14.93 -8.10 -52.13
N PRO A 800 -14.22 -8.85 -51.26
CA PRO A 800 -13.03 -8.35 -50.58
C PRO A 800 -11.88 -8.10 -51.57
N LEU A 801 -11.21 -6.97 -51.38
CA LEU A 801 -9.94 -6.62 -52.00
C LEU A 801 -8.84 -7.47 -51.35
N ALA A 802 -7.98 -8.08 -52.17
CA ALA A 802 -6.92 -8.98 -51.68
C ALA A 802 -5.75 -8.23 -51.01
N ASP A 803 -5.54 -6.97 -51.39
CA ASP A 803 -4.51 -6.05 -50.90
C ASP A 803 -5.09 -4.63 -50.90
N TRP A 804 -4.70 -3.80 -49.92
CA TRP A 804 -5.05 -2.38 -49.87
C TRP A 804 -4.49 -1.59 -51.05
N ASN A 805 -3.50 -2.15 -51.77
CA ASN A 805 -2.88 -1.56 -52.96
C ASN A 805 -3.52 -2.01 -54.29
N ASP A 806 -4.74 -2.56 -54.28
CA ASP A 806 -5.42 -3.15 -55.45
C ASP A 806 -5.45 -2.20 -56.67
N ALA A 807 -4.96 -2.70 -57.81
CA ALA A 807 -4.84 -1.92 -59.05
C ALA A 807 -6.20 -1.47 -59.60
N ARG A 808 -7.26 -2.26 -59.41
CA ARG A 808 -8.63 -1.91 -59.82
C ARG A 808 -9.14 -0.72 -59.02
N LEU A 809 -8.90 -0.72 -57.71
CA LEU A 809 -9.31 0.39 -56.83
C LEU A 809 -8.58 1.68 -57.23
N LYS A 810 -7.27 1.61 -57.52
CA LYS A 810 -6.52 2.77 -58.00
C LYS A 810 -7.01 3.28 -59.35
N ALA A 811 -7.26 2.39 -60.30
CA ALA A 811 -7.78 2.77 -61.62
C ALA A 811 -9.18 3.41 -61.51
N PHE A 812 -10.05 2.83 -60.67
CA PHE A 812 -11.37 3.37 -60.38
C PHE A 812 -11.30 4.78 -59.78
N LEU A 813 -10.43 5.01 -58.80
CA LEU A 813 -10.26 6.33 -58.19
C LEU A 813 -9.52 7.33 -59.10
N ALA A 814 -8.74 6.88 -60.07
CA ALA A 814 -8.09 7.75 -61.05
C ALA A 814 -9.03 8.19 -62.20
N ASP A 815 -10.19 7.56 -62.34
CA ASP A 815 -11.17 7.88 -63.39
C ASP A 815 -11.88 9.22 -63.09
N GLU A 816 -11.78 10.16 -64.02
CA GLU A 816 -12.42 11.47 -63.87
C GLU A 816 -13.96 11.39 -63.86
N GLN A 817 -14.56 10.38 -64.51
CA GLN A 817 -16.00 10.16 -64.43
C GLN A 817 -16.43 9.72 -63.02
N VAL A 818 -15.57 8.99 -62.32
CA VAL A 818 -15.79 8.63 -60.90
C VAL A 818 -15.61 9.88 -60.04
N GLN A 819 -14.51 10.63 -60.21
CA GLN A 819 -14.26 11.84 -59.42
C GLN A 819 -15.32 12.94 -59.63
N ALA A 820 -15.84 13.10 -60.83
CA ALA A 820 -16.92 14.04 -61.14
C ALA A 820 -18.24 13.72 -60.41
N ARG A 821 -18.47 12.45 -60.05
CA ARG A 821 -19.61 12.04 -59.20
C ARG A 821 -19.33 12.23 -57.70
N ILE A 822 -18.07 12.13 -57.28
CA ILE A 822 -17.65 12.23 -55.87
C ILE A 822 -17.61 13.69 -55.40
N ARG A 823 -16.99 14.58 -56.18
CA ARG A 823 -16.76 15.99 -55.77
C ARG A 823 -18.02 16.72 -55.32
N PRO A 824 -19.17 16.67 -56.04
CA PRO A 824 -20.37 17.39 -55.61
C PRO A 824 -20.90 16.92 -54.24
N VAL A 825 -20.84 15.62 -53.97
CA VAL A 825 -21.23 15.05 -52.67
C VAL A 825 -20.32 15.56 -51.56
N GLY A 826 -19.00 15.54 -51.80
CA GLY A 826 -18.02 16.03 -50.84
C GLY A 826 -18.10 17.54 -50.58
N GLN A 827 -18.33 18.34 -51.64
CA GLN A 827 -18.48 19.80 -51.55
C GLN A 827 -19.72 20.18 -50.73
N ALA A 828 -20.86 19.53 -50.97
CA ALA A 828 -22.07 19.74 -50.18
C ALA A 828 -21.87 19.35 -48.71
N ALA A 829 -21.26 18.20 -48.45
CA ALA A 829 -20.96 17.74 -47.10
C ALA A 829 -20.01 18.70 -46.36
N ARG A 830 -18.95 19.17 -47.03
CA ARG A 830 -18.01 20.14 -46.47
C ARG A 830 -18.68 21.48 -46.15
N ALA A 831 -19.54 21.99 -47.03
CA ALA A 831 -20.26 23.24 -46.79
C ALA A 831 -21.19 23.16 -45.56
N HIS A 832 -21.94 22.05 -45.42
CA HIS A 832 -22.79 21.83 -44.26
C HIS A 832 -21.99 21.64 -42.96
N LEU A 833 -20.92 20.84 -43.00
CA LEU A 833 -20.04 20.63 -41.84
C LEU A 833 -19.38 21.94 -41.41
N GLN A 834 -18.93 22.75 -42.37
CA GLN A 834 -18.37 24.07 -42.13
C GLN A 834 -19.36 24.97 -41.40
N ALA A 835 -20.56 25.15 -41.95
CA ALA A 835 -21.58 26.00 -41.35
C ALA A 835 -21.98 25.53 -39.95
N TYR A 836 -21.99 24.22 -39.71
CA TYR A 836 -22.22 23.64 -38.38
C TYR A 836 -21.08 23.98 -37.40
N PHE A 837 -19.81 23.80 -37.79
CA PHE A 837 -18.66 24.11 -36.92
C PHE A 837 -18.48 25.62 -36.68
N GLU A 838 -18.82 26.47 -37.66
CA GLU A 838 -18.93 27.93 -37.50
C GLU A 838 -20.00 28.27 -36.47
N GLN A 839 -21.18 27.64 -36.53
CA GLN A 839 -22.25 27.82 -35.55
C GLN A 839 -21.83 27.40 -34.11
N GLN A 840 -20.98 26.38 -33.96
CA GLN A 840 -20.44 25.98 -32.64
C GLN A 840 -19.28 26.88 -32.16
N GLY A 841 -18.79 27.77 -33.03
CA GLY A 841 -17.68 28.68 -32.73
C GLY A 841 -16.31 28.02 -32.75
N PHE A 842 -16.12 26.95 -33.53
CA PHE A 842 -14.82 26.27 -33.66
C PHE A 842 -13.77 27.18 -34.31
N PHE A 843 -14.08 27.80 -35.44
CA PHE A 843 -13.19 28.71 -36.15
C PHE A 843 -13.02 30.09 -35.48
N ALA A 844 -13.74 30.33 -34.37
CA ALA A 844 -13.57 31.53 -33.54
C ALA A 844 -12.54 31.32 -32.41
N CYS A 845 -12.04 30.09 -32.25
CA CYS A 845 -11.01 29.77 -31.26
C CYS A 845 -9.63 30.03 -31.87
N GLU A 846 -8.68 30.48 -31.05
CA GLU A 846 -7.25 30.36 -31.38
C GLU A 846 -6.77 28.94 -31.09
N ARG A 847 -7.25 28.34 -29.99
CA ARG A 847 -6.91 27.00 -29.54
C ARG A 847 -8.15 26.20 -29.18
N ALA A 848 -8.34 25.06 -29.84
CA ALA A 848 -9.48 24.17 -29.63
C ALA A 848 -9.00 22.81 -29.08
N ALA A 849 -9.72 22.27 -28.10
CA ALA A 849 -9.49 20.89 -27.65
C ALA A 849 -10.57 19.96 -28.19
N LEU A 850 -10.19 18.79 -28.70
CA LEU A 850 -11.11 17.71 -29.09
C LEU A 850 -11.00 16.57 -28.07
N VAL A 851 -12.15 16.08 -27.60
CA VAL A 851 -12.23 15.00 -26.60
C VAL A 851 -13.17 13.90 -27.09
N ASP A 852 -12.66 12.66 -27.08
CA ASP A 852 -13.34 11.44 -27.52
C ASP A 852 -12.62 10.20 -26.96
N ILE A 853 -13.11 8.99 -27.21
CA ILE A 853 -12.32 7.76 -26.99
C ILE A 853 -11.11 7.72 -27.92
N GLY A 854 -11.34 7.99 -29.21
CA GLY A 854 -10.30 8.43 -30.15
C GLY A 854 -9.21 7.45 -30.59
N TRP A 855 -9.46 6.13 -30.64
CA TRP A 855 -8.45 5.08 -30.91
C TRP A 855 -7.46 5.38 -32.05
N ASN A 856 -7.95 5.90 -33.18
CA ASN A 856 -7.12 6.17 -34.37
C ASN A 856 -7.02 7.66 -34.74
N GLY A 857 -7.63 8.57 -33.96
CA GLY A 857 -7.65 10.02 -34.26
C GLY A 857 -8.28 10.40 -35.62
N THR A 858 -9.10 9.51 -36.21
CA THR A 858 -9.61 9.65 -37.58
C THR A 858 -10.46 10.90 -37.80
N ILE A 859 -11.27 11.30 -36.80
CA ILE A 859 -12.14 12.48 -36.90
C ILE A 859 -11.30 13.75 -37.05
N GLN A 860 -10.32 13.95 -36.17
CA GLN A 860 -9.41 15.10 -36.22
C GLN A 860 -8.62 15.13 -37.53
N LYS A 861 -8.15 13.97 -38.01
CA LYS A 861 -7.49 13.88 -39.32
C LYS A 861 -8.38 14.40 -40.45
N PHE A 862 -9.61 13.90 -40.56
CA PHE A 862 -10.52 14.32 -41.63
C PHE A 862 -11.00 15.76 -41.48
N LEU A 863 -11.09 16.27 -40.25
CA LEU A 863 -11.38 17.68 -39.98
C LEU A 863 -10.24 18.56 -40.51
N HIS A 864 -8.99 18.19 -40.22
CA HIS A 864 -7.81 18.87 -40.74
C HIS A 864 -7.71 18.79 -42.27
N GLU A 865 -7.97 17.62 -42.88
CA GLU A 865 -8.02 17.50 -44.35
C GLU A 865 -9.14 18.34 -44.98
N SER A 866 -10.23 18.58 -44.25
CA SER A 866 -11.35 19.38 -44.74
C SER A 866 -11.10 20.88 -44.63
N PHE A 867 -10.47 21.33 -43.55
CA PHE A 867 -10.42 22.75 -43.17
C PHE A 867 -9.05 23.30 -42.80
N GLY A 868 -8.00 22.48 -42.70
CA GLY A 868 -6.68 22.88 -42.20
C GLY A 868 -5.93 23.89 -43.08
N GLN A 869 -6.42 24.16 -44.29
CA GLN A 869 -5.91 25.23 -45.17
C GLN A 869 -6.60 26.58 -44.92
N ARG A 870 -7.61 26.64 -44.06
CA ARG A 870 -8.27 27.91 -43.71
C ARG A 870 -7.35 28.77 -42.82
N PRO A 871 -7.29 30.09 -43.05
CA PRO A 871 -6.49 30.99 -42.20
C PRO A 871 -6.95 31.06 -40.74
N ASP A 872 -8.23 30.81 -40.48
CA ASP A 872 -8.88 30.83 -39.16
C ASP A 872 -9.07 29.43 -38.56
N TYR A 873 -8.34 28.43 -39.05
CA TYR A 873 -8.34 27.10 -38.44
C TYR A 873 -7.53 27.12 -37.13
N PRO A 874 -8.09 26.71 -35.98
CA PRO A 874 -7.43 26.81 -34.68
C PRO A 874 -6.23 25.86 -34.54
N GLU A 875 -5.37 26.10 -33.55
CA GLU A 875 -4.46 25.05 -33.05
C GLU A 875 -5.31 23.99 -32.33
N VAL A 876 -5.31 22.77 -32.86
CA VAL A 876 -6.18 21.69 -32.37
C VAL A 876 -5.39 20.70 -31.52
N HIS A 877 -5.87 20.50 -30.29
CA HIS A 877 -5.35 19.52 -29.34
C HIS A 877 -6.36 18.38 -29.14
N GLY A 878 -6.06 17.21 -29.68
CA GLY A 878 -6.81 15.97 -29.45
C GLY A 878 -6.36 15.28 -28.17
N TRP A 879 -7.24 15.25 -27.17
CA TRP A 879 -7.03 14.55 -25.91
C TRP A 879 -8.03 13.41 -25.78
N TYR A 880 -7.55 12.22 -26.10
CA TYR A 880 -8.38 11.02 -26.24
C TYR A 880 -8.16 10.05 -25.09
N LEU A 881 -9.16 9.21 -24.78
CA LEU A 881 -8.99 8.13 -23.81
C LEU A 881 -7.81 7.25 -24.20
N ALA A 882 -7.78 6.81 -25.47
CA ALA A 882 -6.79 5.89 -25.99
C ALA A 882 -6.37 6.24 -27.43
N PHE A 883 -5.09 6.06 -27.74
CA PHE A 883 -4.54 6.27 -29.09
C PHE A 883 -3.63 5.11 -29.51
N VAL A 884 -3.87 4.52 -30.68
CA VAL A 884 -3.34 3.20 -31.09
C VAL A 884 -2.49 3.25 -32.36
N ALA A 885 -2.70 4.22 -33.25
CA ALA A 885 -2.14 4.19 -34.58
C ALA A 885 -0.75 4.85 -34.69
N ALA A 886 0.28 4.05 -35.04
CA ALA A 886 1.61 4.55 -35.42
C ALA A 886 1.72 5.00 -36.90
N MET A 887 0.79 4.56 -37.78
CA MET A 887 0.86 4.83 -39.24
C MET A 887 0.40 6.22 -39.68
N HIS A 888 -0.24 7.00 -38.80
CA HIS A 888 -0.73 8.35 -39.13
C HIS A 888 0.24 9.45 -38.66
N GLY A 889 1.54 9.18 -38.73
CA GLY A 889 2.60 9.89 -38.01
C GLY A 889 2.88 11.35 -38.41
N ASP A 890 2.24 11.90 -39.44
CA ASP A 890 2.41 13.29 -39.85
C ASP A 890 1.05 13.99 -39.86
N PHE A 891 0.71 14.64 -38.74
CA PHE A 891 -0.25 15.73 -38.73
C PHE A 891 0.55 17.01 -39.01
N GLY A 892 0.04 17.91 -39.86
CA GLY A 892 0.74 19.14 -40.23
C GLY A 892 1.14 20.01 -39.03
N MET A 893 1.94 21.05 -39.29
CA MET A 893 2.39 22.02 -38.27
C MET A 893 1.20 22.54 -37.44
N GLY A 894 1.14 22.20 -36.13
CA GLY A 894 0.15 22.74 -35.17
C GLY A 894 -0.85 21.73 -34.61
N GLU A 895 -1.03 20.55 -35.21
CA GLU A 895 -1.96 19.53 -34.73
C GLU A 895 -1.28 18.61 -33.68
N ARG A 896 -1.96 18.34 -32.57
CA ARG A 896 -1.46 17.42 -31.54
C ARG A 896 -2.51 16.37 -31.20
N ILE A 897 -2.09 15.11 -31.10
CA ILE A 897 -2.91 14.00 -30.64
C ILE A 897 -2.21 13.30 -29.49
N GLU A 898 -2.92 13.08 -28.40
CA GLU A 898 -2.44 12.37 -27.22
C GLU A 898 -3.52 11.43 -26.67
N GLY A 899 -3.12 10.17 -26.44
CA GLY A 899 -3.91 9.24 -25.63
C GLY A 899 -3.55 9.38 -24.15
N LEU A 900 -4.50 9.81 -23.33
CA LEU A 900 -4.24 10.15 -21.93
C LEU A 900 -4.15 8.89 -21.05
N LEU A 901 -5.06 7.93 -21.24
CA LEU A 901 -5.03 6.66 -20.52
C LEU A 901 -4.20 5.60 -21.26
N LEU A 902 -4.20 5.60 -22.59
CA LEU A 902 -3.41 4.68 -23.41
C LEU A 902 -2.81 5.41 -24.60
N ASP A 903 -1.50 5.29 -24.80
CA ASP A 903 -0.85 5.75 -26.04
C ASP A 903 0.12 4.69 -26.58
N ALA A 904 -0.29 3.97 -27.62
CA ALA A 904 0.45 2.84 -28.18
C ALA A 904 1.82 3.25 -28.75
N ARG A 905 2.03 4.53 -29.09
CA ARG A 905 3.35 5.03 -29.53
C ARG A 905 4.42 4.90 -28.44
N ARG A 906 4.01 4.81 -27.18
CA ARG A 906 4.91 4.61 -26.03
C ARG A 906 5.44 3.18 -25.94
N GLY A 907 4.83 2.22 -26.64
CA GLY A 907 5.27 0.82 -26.66
C GLY A 907 5.08 0.08 -25.33
N ASP A 908 4.25 0.59 -24.41
CA ASP A 908 4.01 -0.04 -23.11
C ASP A 908 2.99 -1.18 -23.24
N ALA A 909 3.44 -2.42 -22.99
CA ALA A 909 2.60 -3.61 -23.04
C ALA A 909 1.52 -3.64 -21.93
N TYR A 910 1.70 -2.89 -20.84
CA TYR A 910 0.75 -2.83 -19.72
C TYR A 910 -0.39 -1.83 -19.96
N GLU A 911 -0.24 -0.87 -20.88
CA GLU A 911 -1.33 0.05 -21.24
C GLU A 911 -2.36 -0.60 -22.19
N ARG A 912 -2.17 -1.87 -22.56
CA ARG A 912 -2.80 -2.47 -23.73
C ARG A 912 -4.26 -2.91 -23.54
N ALA A 913 -4.70 -3.09 -22.29
CA ALA A 913 -5.98 -3.70 -21.97
C ALA A 913 -7.19 -3.02 -22.65
N PRO A 914 -7.31 -1.67 -22.69
CA PRO A 914 -8.38 -1.01 -23.44
C PRO A 914 -8.47 -1.39 -24.92
N MET A 915 -7.35 -1.64 -25.61
CA MET A 915 -7.34 -2.08 -27.03
C MET A 915 -7.67 -3.57 -27.21
N ASP A 916 -7.62 -4.35 -26.14
CA ASP A 916 -7.95 -5.78 -26.20
C ASP A 916 -9.46 -6.03 -26.08
N PHE A 917 -10.22 -5.02 -25.67
CA PHE A 917 -11.68 -5.00 -25.63
C PHE A 917 -12.20 -3.55 -25.66
N GLU A 918 -12.28 -2.98 -26.87
CA GLU A 918 -12.62 -1.56 -27.10
C GLU A 918 -14.10 -1.29 -26.84
N GLU A 919 -14.94 -2.29 -27.14
CA GLU A 919 -16.39 -2.18 -27.22
C GLU A 919 -17.04 -1.80 -25.89
N ILE A 920 -16.52 -2.26 -24.75
CA ILE A 920 -17.07 -1.90 -23.43
C ILE A 920 -16.86 -0.42 -23.09
N PHE A 921 -15.73 0.16 -23.54
CA PHE A 921 -15.45 1.57 -23.31
C PHE A 921 -16.33 2.45 -24.20
N GLU A 922 -16.49 2.07 -25.47
CA GLU A 922 -17.39 2.75 -26.41
C GLU A 922 -18.85 2.67 -25.94
N GLN A 923 -19.32 1.49 -25.54
CA GLN A 923 -20.69 1.33 -25.03
C GLN A 923 -20.92 2.12 -23.74
N ALA A 924 -19.95 2.21 -22.83
CA ALA A 924 -20.11 3.00 -21.62
C ALA A 924 -20.12 4.51 -21.89
N ALA A 925 -19.34 4.99 -22.86
CA ALA A 925 -19.18 6.43 -23.12
C ALA A 925 -20.24 7.02 -24.07
N ARG A 926 -20.88 6.19 -24.91
CA ARG A 926 -21.81 6.65 -25.96
C ARG A 926 -23.05 7.40 -25.45
N ALA A 927 -23.53 8.32 -26.27
CA ALA A 927 -24.86 8.91 -26.14
C ALA A 927 -25.99 7.93 -26.54
N GLY A 928 -27.18 8.16 -26.00
CA GLY A 928 -28.39 7.37 -26.30
C GLY A 928 -28.99 7.63 -27.69
N GLU A 929 -28.69 8.78 -28.29
CA GLU A 929 -29.17 9.19 -29.62
C GLU A 929 -28.47 8.45 -30.77
N GLY A 930 -28.93 8.65 -32.01
CA GLY A 930 -28.39 7.96 -33.19
C GLY A 930 -27.12 8.60 -33.75
N THR A 931 -26.32 7.80 -34.47
CA THR A 931 -25.12 8.31 -35.15
C THR A 931 -25.49 9.38 -36.17
N THR A 932 -24.73 10.48 -36.20
CA THR A 932 -24.92 11.58 -37.15
C THR A 932 -24.64 11.11 -38.58
N LEU A 933 -25.63 11.25 -39.46
CA LEU A 933 -25.54 10.87 -40.87
C LEU A 933 -25.22 12.05 -41.80
N GLY A 934 -25.51 13.28 -41.35
CA GLY A 934 -25.31 14.51 -42.10
C GLY A 934 -25.87 15.71 -41.36
N TYR A 935 -26.14 16.80 -42.09
CA TYR A 935 -26.77 17.99 -41.54
C TYR A 935 -27.79 18.56 -42.51
N GLN A 936 -28.74 19.32 -41.98
CA GLN A 936 -29.74 20.05 -42.74
C GLN A 936 -29.94 21.47 -42.18
N ALA A 937 -30.35 22.40 -43.03
CA ALA A 937 -30.75 23.74 -42.60
C ALA A 937 -32.22 23.74 -42.17
N VAL A 938 -32.49 24.13 -40.93
CA VAL A 938 -33.85 24.30 -40.37
C VAL A 938 -33.90 25.68 -39.72
N GLU A 939 -34.83 26.53 -40.19
CA GLU A 939 -35.04 27.88 -39.64
C GLU A 939 -33.76 28.74 -39.54
N GLY A 940 -32.88 28.65 -40.54
CA GLY A 940 -31.62 29.40 -40.57
C GLY A 940 -30.52 28.86 -39.65
N ARG A 941 -30.71 27.69 -39.04
CA ARG A 941 -29.69 26.96 -38.26
C ARG A 941 -29.33 25.64 -38.92
N ILE A 942 -28.08 25.21 -38.76
CA ILE A 942 -27.65 23.89 -39.19
C ILE A 942 -27.87 22.91 -38.04
N VAL A 943 -28.67 21.87 -38.29
CA VAL A 943 -29.00 20.82 -37.32
C VAL A 943 -28.53 19.45 -37.81
N PRO A 944 -28.08 18.56 -36.90
CA PRO A 944 -27.63 17.23 -37.29
C PRO A 944 -28.81 16.35 -37.74
N LEU A 945 -28.57 15.54 -38.77
CA LEU A 945 -29.45 14.46 -39.20
C LEU A 945 -29.00 13.17 -38.51
N LEU A 946 -29.80 12.66 -37.59
CA LEU A 946 -29.47 11.43 -36.85
C LEU A 946 -30.06 10.19 -37.52
N LYS A 947 -29.42 9.04 -37.34
CA LYS A 947 -29.95 7.75 -37.77
C LYS A 947 -31.29 7.46 -37.08
N SER A 948 -32.30 7.03 -37.85
CA SER A 948 -33.64 6.72 -37.32
C SER A 948 -33.59 5.56 -36.33
N ASP A 949 -34.41 5.65 -35.28
CA ASP A 949 -34.60 4.59 -34.29
C ASP A 949 -35.25 3.33 -34.89
N ASP A 950 -35.95 3.45 -36.02
CA ASP A 950 -36.51 2.32 -36.78
C ASP A 950 -35.46 1.52 -37.57
N SER A 951 -34.18 1.94 -37.54
CA SER A 951 -33.11 1.23 -38.26
C SER A 951 -32.84 -0.13 -37.59
N PRO A 952 -32.65 -1.23 -38.35
CA PRO A 952 -32.52 -2.57 -37.79
C PRO A 952 -31.41 -2.74 -36.73
N ASP A 953 -30.27 -2.09 -36.93
CA ASP A 953 -29.13 -2.09 -36.01
C ASP A 953 -29.36 -1.20 -34.77
N ARG A 954 -30.17 -0.15 -34.89
CA ARG A 954 -30.53 0.75 -33.78
C ARG A 954 -31.42 0.08 -32.73
N HIS A 955 -32.24 -0.89 -33.10
CA HIS A 955 -33.06 -1.63 -32.14
C HIS A 955 -32.21 -2.30 -31.04
N GLY A 956 -31.07 -2.89 -31.39
CA GLY A 956 -30.15 -3.51 -30.44
C GLY A 956 -29.51 -2.49 -29.49
N GLU A 957 -29.10 -1.33 -30.02
CA GLU A 957 -28.56 -0.24 -29.20
C GLU A 957 -29.60 0.29 -28.20
N LEU A 958 -30.84 0.51 -28.66
CA LEU A 958 -31.93 1.03 -27.83
C LEU A 958 -32.27 0.07 -26.69
N ALA A 959 -32.26 -1.24 -26.95
CA ALA A 959 -32.46 -2.27 -25.92
C ALA A 959 -31.39 -2.23 -24.81
N CYS A 960 -30.16 -1.81 -25.14
CA CYS A 960 -29.05 -1.70 -24.19
C CYS A 960 -29.03 -0.37 -23.42
N ASN A 961 -29.77 0.66 -23.86
CA ASN A 961 -29.73 2.00 -23.25
C ASN A 961 -30.00 2.01 -21.73
N PRO A 962 -30.95 1.24 -21.17
CA PRO A 962 -31.15 1.17 -19.72
C PRO A 962 -29.92 0.63 -18.97
N LEU A 963 -29.22 -0.34 -19.54
CA LEU A 963 -28.01 -0.95 -18.94
C LEU A 963 -26.83 0.04 -18.99
N ILE A 964 -26.71 0.79 -20.09
CA ILE A 964 -25.69 1.84 -20.24
C ILE A 964 -25.96 3.00 -19.31
N ALA A 965 -27.21 3.40 -19.11
CA ALA A 965 -27.56 4.40 -18.13
C ALA A 965 -27.12 4.00 -16.71
N GLN A 966 -27.24 2.71 -16.35
CA GLN A 966 -26.73 2.19 -15.08
C GLN A 966 -25.20 2.26 -15.01
N LEU A 967 -24.47 1.86 -16.07
CA LEU A 967 -23.01 2.02 -16.15
C LEU A 967 -22.59 3.47 -15.93
N GLN A 968 -23.21 4.41 -16.66
CA GLN A 968 -22.90 5.84 -16.61
C GLN A 968 -23.21 6.43 -15.23
N ALA A 969 -24.31 6.02 -14.60
CA ALA A 969 -24.66 6.43 -13.24
C ALA A 969 -23.57 5.99 -12.24
N GLY A 970 -23.12 4.74 -12.31
CA GLY A 970 -22.05 4.23 -11.45
C GLY A 970 -20.72 4.97 -11.67
N VAL A 971 -20.37 5.29 -12.92
CA VAL A 971 -19.18 6.11 -13.22
C VAL A 971 -19.29 7.51 -12.61
N LEU A 972 -20.45 8.17 -12.75
CA LEU A 972 -20.68 9.51 -12.20
C LEU A 972 -20.64 9.52 -10.68
N GLU A 973 -21.17 8.49 -10.02
CA GLU A 973 -21.07 8.31 -8.57
C GLU A 973 -19.60 8.15 -8.14
N HIS A 974 -18.85 7.28 -8.82
CA HIS A 974 -17.43 7.10 -8.55
C HIS A 974 -16.63 8.42 -8.66
N LEU A 975 -16.96 9.27 -9.63
CA LEU A 975 -16.27 10.53 -9.85
C LEU A 975 -16.32 11.45 -8.61
N GLU A 976 -17.43 11.45 -7.85
CA GLU A 976 -17.54 12.29 -6.65
C GLU A 976 -16.56 11.85 -5.56
N ASP A 977 -16.50 10.54 -5.28
CA ASP A 977 -15.61 10.00 -4.26
C ASP A 977 -14.14 10.06 -4.72
N PHE A 978 -13.90 9.83 -6.01
CA PHE A 978 -12.60 10.05 -6.64
C PHE A 978 -12.14 11.50 -6.45
N HIS A 979 -13.00 12.49 -6.75
CA HIS A 979 -12.66 13.91 -6.63
C HIS A 979 -12.40 14.33 -5.18
N ALA A 980 -13.19 13.82 -4.23
CA ALA A 980 -12.97 14.04 -2.81
C ALA A 980 -11.59 13.53 -2.37
N VAL A 981 -11.25 12.29 -2.72
CA VAL A 981 -9.94 11.69 -2.37
C VAL A 981 -8.79 12.34 -3.13
N TRP A 982 -9.00 12.78 -4.38
CA TRP A 982 -8.03 13.59 -5.10
C TRP A 982 -7.79 14.94 -4.43
N SER A 983 -8.83 15.58 -3.90
CA SER A 983 -8.69 16.81 -3.12
C SER A 983 -7.84 16.57 -1.86
N LEU A 984 -7.98 15.40 -1.22
CA LEU A 984 -7.21 14.98 -0.04
C LEU A 984 -5.76 14.56 -0.33
N THR A 985 -5.48 13.99 -1.49
CA THR A 985 -4.16 13.38 -1.79
C THR A 985 -3.32 14.19 -2.76
N GLY A 986 -3.94 14.90 -3.70
CA GLY A 986 -3.27 15.67 -4.74
C GLY A 986 -2.50 14.84 -5.77
N TYR A 987 -2.70 13.51 -5.83
CA TYR A 987 -2.03 12.69 -6.83
C TYR A 987 -2.35 13.11 -8.25
N LYS A 988 -1.34 13.01 -9.12
CA LYS A 988 -1.45 13.27 -10.55
C LYS A 988 -1.95 12.05 -11.29
N ALA A 989 -2.56 12.25 -12.47
CA ALA A 989 -3.08 11.15 -13.28
C ALA A 989 -2.01 10.07 -13.56
N GLN A 990 -0.77 10.49 -13.85
CA GLN A 990 0.36 9.59 -14.11
C GLN A 990 0.72 8.70 -12.90
N GLN A 991 0.47 9.15 -11.67
CA GLN A 991 0.73 8.36 -10.46
C GLN A 991 -0.37 7.31 -10.22
N LEU A 992 -1.60 7.58 -10.66
CA LEU A 992 -2.74 6.66 -10.52
C LEU A 992 -2.80 5.63 -11.65
N LYS A 993 -2.31 6.03 -12.83
CA LYS A 993 -2.34 5.25 -14.07
C LYS A 993 -1.91 3.78 -13.92
N PRO A 994 -0.80 3.42 -13.25
CA PRO A 994 -0.38 2.02 -13.16
C PRO A 994 -1.40 1.11 -12.46
N TYR A 995 -2.09 1.61 -11.43
CA TYR A 995 -3.15 0.86 -10.75
C TYR A 995 -4.39 0.71 -11.62
N VAL A 996 -4.79 1.78 -12.30
CA VAL A 996 -5.91 1.76 -13.25
C VAL A 996 -5.63 0.74 -14.36
N GLN A 997 -4.41 0.71 -14.91
CA GLN A 997 -4.04 -0.27 -15.92
C GLN A 997 -4.10 -1.71 -15.40
N ALA A 998 -3.64 -1.98 -14.18
CA ALA A 998 -3.76 -3.30 -13.55
C ALA A 998 -5.24 -3.71 -13.33
N LEU A 999 -6.10 -2.78 -12.94
CA LEU A 999 -7.54 -3.00 -12.79
C LEU A 999 -8.19 -3.35 -14.13
N LEU A 1000 -7.86 -2.60 -15.19
CA LEU A 1000 -8.37 -2.85 -16.54
C LEU A 1000 -7.81 -4.14 -17.12
N GLU A 1001 -6.56 -4.49 -16.83
CA GLU A 1001 -5.99 -5.78 -17.23
C GLU A 1001 -6.72 -6.93 -16.55
N ARG A 1002 -7.06 -6.83 -15.25
CA ARG A 1002 -7.95 -7.79 -14.60
C ARG A 1002 -9.31 -7.86 -15.29
N ALA A 1003 -9.91 -6.72 -15.62
CA ALA A 1003 -11.24 -6.67 -16.25
C ALA A 1003 -11.30 -7.25 -17.65
N VAL A 1004 -10.29 -6.96 -18.46
CA VAL A 1004 -10.29 -7.33 -19.87
C VAL A 1004 -9.66 -8.70 -20.09
N VAL A 1005 -8.56 -9.01 -19.41
CA VAL A 1005 -7.75 -10.23 -19.64
C VAL A 1005 -8.17 -11.37 -18.72
N TYR A 1006 -8.63 -11.08 -17.51
CA TYR A 1006 -9.03 -12.08 -16.51
C TYR A 1006 -10.46 -11.81 -15.98
N PRO A 1007 -11.48 -11.75 -16.86
CA PRO A 1007 -12.84 -11.47 -16.43
C PRO A 1007 -13.45 -12.64 -15.65
N THR A 1008 -14.37 -12.31 -14.75
CA THR A 1008 -15.15 -13.32 -14.04
C THR A 1008 -16.25 -13.91 -14.94
N PRO A 1009 -16.72 -15.14 -14.67
CA PRO A 1009 -17.86 -15.71 -15.40
C PRO A 1009 -19.12 -14.82 -15.38
N GLU A 1010 -19.37 -14.16 -14.25
CA GLU A 1010 -20.50 -13.24 -14.08
C GLU A 1010 -20.37 -11.99 -14.96
N GLU A 1011 -19.17 -11.42 -15.06
CA GLU A 1011 -18.88 -10.29 -15.94
C GLU A 1011 -19.13 -10.68 -17.40
N VAL A 1012 -18.65 -11.85 -17.83
CA VAL A 1012 -18.87 -12.35 -19.19
C VAL A 1012 -20.37 -12.54 -19.48
N ALA A 1013 -21.13 -13.09 -18.54
CA ALA A 1013 -22.56 -13.34 -18.71
C ALA A 1013 -23.39 -12.05 -18.84
N HIS A 1014 -23.06 -11.00 -18.08
CA HIS A 1014 -23.78 -9.73 -18.14
C HIS A 1014 -23.32 -8.85 -19.29
N ILE A 1015 -22.02 -8.64 -19.45
CA ILE A 1015 -21.46 -7.80 -20.52
C ILE A 1015 -21.78 -8.40 -21.90
N GLY A 1016 -21.84 -9.72 -22.00
CA GLY A 1016 -22.27 -10.43 -23.20
C GLY A 1016 -23.70 -10.11 -23.67
N GLN A 1017 -24.54 -9.48 -22.84
CA GLN A 1017 -25.91 -9.05 -23.21
C GLN A 1017 -25.91 -7.75 -24.03
N LEU A 1018 -24.79 -7.01 -24.02
CA LEU A 1018 -24.69 -5.75 -24.75
C LEU A 1018 -24.48 -6.01 -26.26
N VAL A 1019 -25.13 -5.18 -27.08
CA VAL A 1019 -25.00 -5.18 -28.54
C VAL A 1019 -24.12 -4.01 -28.95
N HIS A 1020 -23.10 -4.28 -29.75
CA HIS A 1020 -22.22 -3.25 -30.31
C HIS A 1020 -22.43 -3.09 -31.83
N THR A 1021 -22.47 -1.85 -32.31
CA THR A 1021 -22.69 -1.48 -33.72
C THR A 1021 -21.51 -0.66 -34.23
N GLU A 1022 -21.04 -0.93 -35.45
CA GLU A 1022 -19.89 -0.21 -36.01
C GLU A 1022 -20.32 1.09 -36.75
N ASP A 1023 -19.71 2.22 -36.40
CA ASP A 1023 -20.08 3.57 -36.88
C ASP A 1023 -19.72 3.92 -38.35
N PHE A 1024 -19.28 2.96 -39.18
CA PHE A 1024 -18.95 3.18 -40.61
C PHE A 1024 -20.17 3.09 -41.55
N GLY A 1025 -21.38 3.36 -41.04
CA GLY A 1025 -22.61 3.31 -41.84
C GLY A 1025 -22.98 1.90 -42.32
N HIS A 1026 -22.53 0.87 -41.61
CA HIS A 1026 -22.93 -0.52 -41.84
C HIS A 1026 -23.93 -0.95 -40.77
N ASP A 1027 -24.95 -1.73 -41.14
CA ASP A 1027 -25.98 -2.22 -40.20
C ASP A 1027 -25.55 -3.53 -39.50
N HIS A 1028 -24.26 -3.67 -39.18
CA HIS A 1028 -23.71 -4.89 -38.58
C HIS A 1028 -23.62 -4.78 -37.06
N THR A 1029 -24.28 -5.69 -36.36
CA THR A 1029 -24.17 -5.89 -34.91
C THR A 1029 -23.08 -6.91 -34.58
N LEU A 1030 -22.29 -6.64 -33.56
CA LEU A 1030 -21.24 -7.52 -33.04
C LEU A 1030 -21.68 -8.20 -31.75
N ASP A 1031 -21.51 -9.51 -31.71
CA ASP A 1031 -21.65 -10.29 -30.48
C ASP A 1031 -20.41 -10.08 -29.60
N ILE A 1032 -20.63 -9.54 -28.40
CA ILE A 1032 -19.57 -9.30 -27.41
C ILE A 1032 -19.18 -10.61 -26.72
N ALA A 1033 -20.14 -11.52 -26.51
CA ALA A 1033 -19.91 -12.81 -25.87
C ALA A 1033 -19.17 -13.78 -26.80
N PRO A 1034 -17.93 -14.21 -26.47
CA PRO A 1034 -17.21 -15.18 -27.28
C PRO A 1034 -17.76 -16.60 -27.06
N PRO A 1035 -17.70 -17.50 -28.07
CA PRO A 1035 -18.00 -18.91 -27.86
C PRO A 1035 -16.97 -19.55 -26.92
N PRO A 1036 -17.38 -20.44 -26.00
CA PRO A 1036 -16.48 -21.03 -25.02
C PRO A 1036 -15.38 -21.90 -25.68
N VAL A 1037 -14.22 -21.95 -25.01
CA VAL A 1037 -13.03 -22.72 -25.43
C VAL A 1037 -12.88 -23.94 -24.54
N GLY A 1038 -12.82 -25.15 -25.11
CA GLY A 1038 -12.64 -26.36 -24.31
C GLY A 1038 -11.16 -26.66 -24.00
N TRP A 1039 -10.91 -27.57 -23.05
CA TRP A 1039 -9.55 -28.06 -22.75
C TRP A 1039 -8.82 -28.62 -23.98
N LEU A 1040 -9.54 -29.24 -24.92
CA LEU A 1040 -8.98 -29.78 -26.17
C LEU A 1040 -8.49 -28.70 -27.14
N ASP A 1041 -9.10 -27.51 -27.11
CA ASP A 1041 -8.69 -26.39 -27.96
C ASP A 1041 -7.31 -25.85 -27.56
N LEU A 1042 -6.96 -25.94 -26.26
CA LEU A 1042 -5.65 -25.53 -25.72
C LEU A 1042 -4.49 -26.36 -26.29
N LEU A 1043 -4.75 -27.61 -26.67
CA LEU A 1043 -3.77 -28.49 -27.31
C LEU A 1043 -3.45 -28.07 -28.76
N ARG A 1044 -4.22 -27.13 -29.34
CA ARG A 1044 -4.08 -26.65 -30.72
C ARG A 1044 -3.87 -25.13 -30.77
N PRO A 1045 -2.76 -24.60 -30.23
CA PRO A 1045 -2.57 -23.17 -29.98
C PRO A 1045 -2.66 -22.31 -31.25
N ARG A 1046 -2.22 -22.81 -32.41
CA ARG A 1046 -2.33 -22.09 -33.69
C ARG A 1046 -3.78 -21.96 -34.17
N GLN A 1047 -4.58 -23.01 -33.99
CA GLN A 1047 -5.99 -23.03 -34.38
C GLN A 1047 -6.81 -22.15 -33.41
N LEU A 1048 -6.55 -22.29 -32.11
CA LEU A 1048 -7.14 -21.46 -31.06
C LEU A 1048 -6.87 -19.97 -31.31
N TYR A 1049 -5.61 -19.58 -31.58
CA TYR A 1049 -5.28 -18.20 -31.89
C TYR A 1049 -6.05 -17.66 -33.12
N ARG A 1050 -6.17 -18.45 -34.20
CA ARG A 1050 -6.95 -18.05 -35.38
C ARG A 1050 -8.44 -17.88 -35.07
N ARG A 1051 -8.99 -18.75 -34.21
CA ARG A 1051 -10.39 -18.70 -33.78
C ARG A 1051 -10.68 -17.50 -32.88
N LEU A 1052 -9.77 -17.15 -31.97
CA LEU A 1052 -9.97 -16.05 -31.01
C LEU A 1052 -9.61 -14.67 -31.58
N ARG A 1053 -8.66 -14.58 -32.52
CA ARG A 1053 -8.22 -13.30 -33.12
C ARG A 1053 -9.35 -12.37 -33.61
N PRO A 1054 -10.44 -12.84 -34.25
CA PRO A 1054 -11.50 -11.96 -34.76
C PRO A 1054 -12.57 -11.57 -33.73
N LEU A 1055 -12.54 -12.13 -32.52
CA LEU A 1055 -13.54 -11.85 -31.48
C LEU A 1055 -13.30 -10.46 -30.88
N ALA A 1056 -14.37 -9.77 -30.50
CA ALA A 1056 -14.33 -8.50 -29.75
C ALA A 1056 -13.59 -8.73 -28.41
N TRP A 1057 -14.13 -9.62 -27.58
CA TRP A 1057 -13.56 -9.93 -26.26
C TRP A 1057 -12.92 -11.31 -26.18
N LYS A 1058 -11.65 -11.39 -26.61
CA LYS A 1058 -10.93 -12.65 -26.85
C LYS A 1058 -10.65 -13.46 -25.58
N PHE A 1059 -10.41 -12.75 -24.48
CA PHE A 1059 -10.02 -13.34 -23.21
C PHE A 1059 -11.21 -13.89 -22.41
N ALA A 1060 -12.42 -13.35 -22.60
CA ALA A 1060 -13.64 -13.88 -21.99
C ALA A 1060 -13.92 -15.34 -22.33
N ALA A 1061 -13.38 -15.84 -23.45
CA ALA A 1061 -13.48 -17.24 -23.84
C ALA A 1061 -12.85 -18.21 -22.81
N PHE A 1062 -11.96 -17.71 -21.94
CA PHE A 1062 -11.28 -18.48 -20.90
C PHE A 1062 -11.90 -18.32 -19.50
N ALA A 1063 -12.87 -17.43 -19.29
CA ALA A 1063 -13.39 -17.08 -17.95
C ALA A 1063 -13.99 -18.27 -17.19
N HIS A 1064 -14.49 -19.28 -17.91
CA HIS A 1064 -15.10 -20.47 -17.34
C HIS A 1064 -14.08 -21.51 -16.81
N PHE A 1065 -12.77 -21.35 -17.05
CA PHE A 1065 -11.76 -22.23 -16.50
C PHE A 1065 -11.57 -21.95 -15.00
N PRO A 1066 -11.29 -22.98 -14.18
CA PRO A 1066 -11.08 -22.82 -12.74
C PRO A 1066 -9.75 -22.11 -12.38
N SER A 1067 -8.87 -21.86 -13.36
CA SER A 1067 -7.62 -21.13 -13.16
C SER A 1067 -7.35 -20.17 -14.31
N ASP A 1068 -6.63 -19.07 -14.02
CA ASP A 1068 -6.25 -18.05 -15.00
C ASP A 1068 -5.10 -18.49 -15.93
N LEU A 1069 -4.53 -19.68 -15.71
CA LEU A 1069 -3.38 -20.18 -16.45
C LEU A 1069 -3.58 -20.19 -17.98
N PRO A 1070 -4.73 -20.65 -18.54
CA PRO A 1070 -4.97 -20.61 -19.97
C PRO A 1070 -5.00 -19.19 -20.54
N ALA A 1071 -5.67 -18.25 -19.84
CA ALA A 1071 -5.71 -16.85 -20.22
C ALA A 1071 -4.32 -16.21 -20.17
N TRP A 1072 -3.54 -16.51 -19.14
CA TRP A 1072 -2.15 -16.04 -18.98
C TRP A 1072 -1.22 -16.58 -20.09
N LEU A 1073 -1.29 -17.88 -20.41
CA LEU A 1073 -0.52 -18.47 -21.50
C LEU A 1073 -0.90 -17.84 -22.85
N PHE A 1074 -2.19 -17.63 -23.10
CA PHE A 1074 -2.66 -16.94 -24.30
C PHE A 1074 -2.17 -15.48 -24.35
N ARG A 1075 -2.19 -14.77 -23.21
CA ARG A 1075 -1.67 -13.41 -23.06
C ARG A 1075 -0.19 -13.33 -23.45
N LEU A 1076 0.65 -14.25 -22.98
CA LEU A 1076 2.07 -14.30 -23.36
C LEU A 1076 2.30 -14.47 -24.86
N VAL A 1077 1.53 -15.35 -25.51
CA VAL A 1077 1.62 -15.59 -26.95
C VAL A 1077 1.13 -14.38 -27.75
N HIS A 1078 0.07 -13.72 -27.28
CA HIS A 1078 -0.51 -12.54 -27.90
C HIS A 1078 0.44 -11.34 -27.86
N LEU A 1079 1.15 -11.14 -26.75
CA LEU A 1079 2.15 -10.08 -26.61
C LEU A 1079 3.38 -10.28 -27.51
N LYS A 1080 3.87 -11.53 -27.68
CA LYS A 1080 5.06 -11.84 -28.49
C LYS A 1080 4.93 -11.64 -30.00
N LYS A 1081 3.72 -11.57 -30.56
CA LYS A 1081 3.50 -11.50 -32.01
C LYS A 1081 3.33 -10.07 -32.57
N ARG A 1082 3.30 -9.05 -31.71
CA ARG A 1082 3.10 -7.65 -32.10
C ARG A 1082 4.29 -6.74 -31.75
N GLN A 1083 5.31 -7.26 -31.06
CA GLN A 1083 6.68 -6.75 -31.11
C GLN A 1083 7.36 -7.33 -32.35
#